data_AF-A0A5E4NC18-F1
#
_entry.id   AF-A0A5E4NC18-F1
#
_cell.length_a   1.000
_cell.length_b   1.000
_cell.length_c   1.000
_cell.angle_alpha   90.00
_cell.angle_beta   90.00
_cell.angle_gamma   90.00
#
_symmetry.space_group_name_H-M   'P 1'
#
loop_
_entity.id
_entity.type
_entity.pdbx_description
1 polymer ?
#
loop_
_entity_poly.entity_id
_entity_poly.type
_entity_poly.pdbx_seq_one_letter_code
_entity_poly.pdbx_strand_id
1 'polypeptide(L)'
;MMYRLFLFQLLWFSLFVSIATQKSSHQFLGCFLEDNLLSLGPENRILTQISPQSCSQFCSEKKYVFFNLKNDNCYCSKNYISKLMRQFDHECTIKCAGDQSASCGGSPNLVSSYITDSSKSSNFIGHGGYPIPIYLGCYSETPGDDENRLLKGPAQPYNNNTPERCSEICFKMGYLYFGVTYGSECWCGNQKPSKLSKVEDTNCNSVCSGDSSQFCGGGWKIGIYSTGITDYTPKKYLGCFEDNDNKPKGKYLSFQMDKNNSPKRCINLCNTLQLKYAVLKGNVCECKNNEPNYNFKKKFLDCKTSCQGSPSEYCGGSMSSSVYKTLYSDHREVMAMKHIGCFNNFKRHPTISGWLKEYSHLTPQNCVRSCYAKRFPYASLVSSRECLCSSIKPSNEAKIEDNMCKIPCSGSSQEMCGGINAMNVYSTGLEWRTDIIGNQYLGCFEENEKKRIFNSYSNSFSMNTPAFCSSLCFKYGYSYSGVTYKSECYCGNLPPSKQFTKLEDKQCNTKCSGDANQFCGGGWRMGVFSTGLYDFPTEDRLVGCFIQQENTFGNIQFELINTNIPDKCSTICYNSGYNFAGVMGINCFCGDRAPENNLNVDVNNCDIPCVGDSGKTCGGEDRIQIYDLDRVLDIPELPNSSEVIEEFDTLNLQSLWSHEIYIAQEPGFEFVIYNNTERNTFVKNGELVIKPTIQSDNFVKKGCLVLKGCTKPESALCAMNASSYYIIPPIVSAKLTTKHNLFFLYGQLEVVAKLPTGDWIVSEIALVSKSNEQNKLVLAMSFGNNDLKCNGTDESSSVLKYGLKIDENYNLKSKMMKLISNSRWSDDYHTFILSWTPQNIEFKIDGKSNNLDTSNLSLEDIFSSEYYISIGMSVGGMKNFQDGCLTNGHLKPWKNFEIKAMLNFWKDKAHWSSTWNEEQSTLRVKSVKFIAANRN
;
A
#
# COMPACT_ATOMS: atom_id res chain seq x y z
N MET A 1 -61.44 70.51 14.40
CA MET A 1 -61.62 70.99 13.00
C MET A 1 -60.24 71.28 12.45
N MET A 2 -59.63 70.62 11.46
CA MET A 2 -60.08 69.68 10.42
C MET A 2 -59.15 68.45 10.41
N TYR A 3 -59.47 67.47 11.26
CA TYR A 3 -58.84 66.14 11.28
C TYR A 3 -59.83 65.15 10.61
N ARG A 4 -60.18 65.43 9.35
CA ARG A 4 -61.03 64.61 8.47
C ARG A 4 -60.73 65.03 7.03
N LEU A 5 -59.91 64.25 6.32
CA LEU A 5 -60.00 63.99 4.86
C LEU A 5 -58.78 63.24 4.29
N PHE A 6 -57.79 62.83 5.09
CA PHE A 6 -56.58 62.14 4.59
C PHE A 6 -56.43 60.68 5.04
N LEU A 7 -57.53 59.98 5.38
CA LEU A 7 -57.50 58.61 5.90
C LEU A 7 -58.61 57.67 5.37
N PHE A 8 -59.32 58.03 4.30
CA PHE A 8 -60.36 57.17 3.70
C PHE A 8 -60.29 57.20 2.17
N GLN A 9 -59.25 56.59 1.60
CA GLN A 9 -59.29 56.01 0.25
C GLN A 9 -58.26 54.88 0.05
N LEU A 10 -57.73 54.33 1.14
CA LEU A 10 -57.19 52.97 1.20
C LEU A 10 -58.36 52.05 1.52
N LEU A 11 -58.92 51.36 0.52
CA LEU A 11 -59.78 50.15 0.58
C LEU A 11 -60.85 50.12 -0.53
N TRP A 12 -60.46 50.18 -1.80
CA TRP A 12 -61.13 49.48 -2.92
C TRP A 12 -60.37 49.76 -4.21
N PHE A 13 -59.34 48.98 -4.50
CA PHE A 13 -58.99 48.48 -5.84
C PHE A 13 -57.84 47.48 -5.70
N SER A 14 -58.07 46.45 -4.88
CA SER A 14 -57.46 45.15 -5.09
C SER A 14 -58.30 44.44 -6.15
N LEU A 15 -57.84 44.41 -7.41
CA LEU A 15 -58.14 43.35 -8.38
C LEU A 15 -57.33 43.57 -9.69
N PHE A 16 -56.43 42.61 -9.94
CA PHE A 16 -55.77 42.27 -11.20
C PHE A 16 -54.77 43.25 -11.85
N VAL A 17 -53.51 43.17 -11.42
CA VAL A 17 -52.44 42.58 -12.26
C VAL A 17 -51.49 41.84 -11.33
N SER A 18 -51.81 40.59 -11.00
CA SER A 18 -50.74 39.65 -10.66
C SER A 18 -49.95 39.46 -11.95
N ILE A 19 -48.80 40.13 -12.08
CA ILE A 19 -47.75 39.59 -12.94
C ILE A 19 -47.47 38.24 -12.31
N ALA A 20 -48.01 37.18 -12.92
CA ALA A 20 -47.59 35.84 -12.64
C ALA A 20 -46.09 35.84 -12.88
N THR A 21 -45.31 35.91 -11.79
CA THR A 21 -43.90 35.53 -11.83
C THR A 21 -43.93 34.07 -12.24
N GLN A 22 -43.79 33.84 -13.54
CA GLN A 22 -43.76 32.52 -14.13
C GLN A 22 -42.60 31.81 -13.44
N LYS A 23 -42.95 30.85 -12.58
CA LYS A 23 -42.01 30.13 -11.73
C LYS A 23 -41.10 29.32 -12.66
N SER A 24 -39.92 29.86 -12.97
CA SER A 24 -38.91 29.28 -13.85
C SER A 24 -38.52 27.89 -13.35
N SER A 25 -38.59 26.85 -14.17
CA SER A 25 -38.53 25.47 -13.67
C SER A 25 -37.55 24.54 -14.38
N HIS A 26 -36.44 25.11 -14.87
CA HIS A 26 -35.23 24.36 -15.18
C HIS A 26 -34.68 23.69 -13.91
N GLN A 27 -34.01 22.54 -14.03
CA GLN A 27 -33.39 21.85 -12.90
C GLN A 27 -31.89 21.71 -13.09
N PHE A 28 -31.12 22.17 -12.11
CA PHE A 28 -29.67 22.00 -12.08
C PHE A 28 -29.32 20.52 -11.90
N LEU A 29 -28.54 19.99 -12.84
CA LEU A 29 -28.08 18.60 -12.80
C LEU A 29 -26.76 18.47 -12.06
N GLY A 30 -25.91 19.51 -12.11
CA GLY A 30 -24.63 19.58 -11.41
C GLY A 30 -23.53 20.28 -12.21
N CYS A 31 -22.34 20.32 -11.62
CA CYS A 31 -21.10 20.73 -12.28
C CYS A 31 -20.46 19.54 -13.00
N PHE A 32 -19.82 19.74 -14.16
CA PHE A 32 -19.25 18.66 -14.96
C PHE A 32 -17.95 19.08 -15.65
N LEU A 33 -17.01 18.14 -15.86
CA LEU A 33 -15.86 18.36 -16.76
C LEU A 33 -16.34 18.33 -18.21
N GLU A 34 -15.89 19.26 -19.02
CA GLU A 34 -16.25 19.37 -20.43
C GLU A 34 -15.89 18.12 -21.25
N ASP A 35 -14.72 17.52 -20.99
CA ASP A 35 -14.25 16.29 -21.66
C ASP A 35 -15.17 15.09 -21.43
N ASN A 36 -15.93 15.13 -20.33
CA ASN A 36 -16.91 14.11 -19.99
C ASN A 36 -18.22 14.27 -20.79
N LEU A 37 -18.44 15.40 -21.45
CA LEU A 37 -19.73 15.79 -21.98
C LEU A 37 -19.83 15.80 -23.51
N LEU A 38 -18.81 15.28 -24.21
CA LEU A 38 -18.75 15.13 -25.66
C LEU A 38 -19.11 16.42 -26.41
N SER A 39 -18.10 17.18 -26.85
CA SER A 39 -18.23 18.34 -27.74
C SER A 39 -19.56 19.08 -27.56
N LEU A 40 -19.63 19.90 -26.52
CA LEU A 40 -20.69 20.86 -26.23
C LEU A 40 -21.71 20.97 -27.40
N GLY A 41 -22.90 20.37 -27.23
CA GLY A 41 -23.74 19.87 -28.32
C GLY A 41 -23.90 20.75 -29.58
N PRO A 42 -24.36 20.17 -30.70
CA PRO A 42 -24.21 20.75 -32.04
C PRO A 42 -24.82 22.15 -32.20
N GLU A 43 -25.76 22.51 -31.32
CA GLU A 43 -26.38 23.82 -31.29
C GLU A 43 -25.86 24.64 -30.10
N ASN A 44 -25.29 25.82 -30.38
CA ASN A 44 -24.78 26.71 -29.35
C ASN A 44 -25.09 28.18 -29.62
N ARG A 45 -25.01 29.00 -28.58
CA ARG A 45 -25.20 30.45 -28.67
C ARG A 45 -24.50 31.19 -27.54
N ILE A 46 -23.81 32.29 -27.88
CA ILE A 46 -23.31 33.27 -26.92
C ILE A 46 -24.48 34.15 -26.45
N LEU A 47 -24.64 34.31 -25.13
CA LEU A 47 -25.70 35.12 -24.51
C LEU A 47 -25.07 36.17 -23.58
N THR A 48 -25.28 37.46 -23.85
CA THR A 48 -24.68 38.60 -23.09
C THR A 48 -25.26 38.79 -21.68
N GLN A 49 -26.39 38.14 -21.38
CA GLN A 49 -27.01 38.04 -20.05
C GLN A 49 -27.36 36.57 -19.77
N ILE A 50 -26.35 35.70 -19.92
CA ILE A 50 -26.56 34.26 -19.79
C ILE A 50 -27.12 33.92 -18.40
N SER A 51 -28.14 33.09 -18.39
CA SER A 51 -28.75 32.48 -17.20
C SER A 51 -29.30 31.11 -17.58
N PRO A 52 -29.48 30.19 -16.62
CA PRO A 52 -30.13 28.91 -16.91
C PRO A 52 -31.51 29.08 -17.55
N GLN A 53 -32.24 30.13 -17.18
CA GLN A 53 -33.55 30.41 -17.76
C GLN A 53 -33.46 30.79 -19.24
N SER A 54 -32.56 31.71 -19.60
CA SER A 54 -32.37 32.14 -21.00
C SER A 54 -31.91 30.99 -21.91
N CYS A 55 -31.05 30.10 -21.41
CA CYS A 55 -30.56 28.95 -22.15
C CYS A 55 -31.62 27.84 -22.24
N SER A 56 -32.42 27.62 -21.19
CA SER A 56 -33.57 26.71 -21.22
C SER A 56 -34.55 27.07 -22.35
N GLN A 57 -34.88 28.36 -22.49
CA GLN A 57 -35.76 28.84 -23.57
C GLN A 57 -35.18 28.55 -24.96
N PHE A 58 -33.92 28.91 -25.20
CA PHE A 58 -33.23 28.66 -26.47
C PHE A 58 -33.19 27.17 -26.84
N CYS A 59 -32.85 26.30 -25.88
CA CYS A 59 -32.73 24.86 -26.15
C CYS A 59 -34.09 24.17 -26.29
N SER A 60 -35.09 24.58 -25.51
CA SER A 60 -36.44 24.00 -25.56
C SER A 60 -37.19 24.32 -26.85
N GLU A 61 -37.03 25.54 -27.41
CA GLU A 61 -37.59 25.92 -28.73
C GLU A 61 -37.13 24.96 -29.85
N LYS A 62 -35.91 24.42 -29.72
CA LYS A 62 -35.30 23.49 -30.66
C LYS A 62 -35.46 22.01 -30.26
N LYS A 63 -36.34 21.73 -29.29
CA LYS A 63 -36.63 20.38 -28.75
C LYS A 63 -35.42 19.66 -28.15
N TYR A 64 -34.42 20.39 -27.65
CA TYR A 64 -33.36 19.82 -26.84
C TYR A 64 -33.83 19.68 -25.38
N VAL A 65 -33.39 18.62 -24.72
CA VAL A 65 -33.81 18.24 -23.35
C VAL A 65 -32.80 18.69 -22.31
N PHE A 66 -31.53 18.80 -22.69
CA PHE A 66 -30.42 19.19 -21.82
C PHE A 66 -29.71 20.42 -22.37
N PHE A 67 -29.09 21.17 -21.47
CA PHE A 67 -28.19 22.25 -21.86
C PHE A 67 -27.03 22.43 -20.88
N ASN A 68 -25.92 22.94 -21.40
CA ASN A 68 -24.71 23.24 -20.63
C ASN A 68 -24.37 24.71 -20.74
N LEU A 69 -23.93 25.29 -19.64
CA LEU A 69 -23.43 26.66 -19.54
C LEU A 69 -21.92 26.62 -19.31
N LYS A 70 -21.16 27.32 -20.16
CA LYS A 70 -19.71 27.53 -20.00
C LYS A 70 -19.40 28.99 -20.31
N ASN A 71 -19.03 29.75 -19.29
CA ASN A 71 -18.87 31.20 -19.38
C ASN A 71 -20.14 31.83 -19.99
N ASP A 72 -20.01 32.52 -21.12
CA ASP A 72 -21.12 33.20 -21.81
C ASP A 72 -21.80 32.33 -22.88
N ASN A 73 -21.44 31.05 -22.97
CA ASN A 73 -21.98 30.13 -23.97
C ASN A 73 -23.00 29.15 -23.40
N CYS A 74 -24.11 29.02 -24.13
CA CYS A 74 -25.17 28.04 -23.94
C CYS A 74 -25.06 26.97 -25.03
N TYR A 75 -25.04 25.69 -24.63
CA TYR A 75 -24.93 24.55 -25.54
C TYR A 75 -26.08 23.59 -25.33
N CYS A 76 -26.84 23.31 -26.38
CA CYS A 76 -27.99 22.43 -26.32
C CYS A 76 -27.60 21.00 -26.66
N SER A 77 -28.10 20.04 -25.88
CA SER A 77 -27.78 18.63 -26.03
C SER A 77 -29.04 17.77 -25.95
N LYS A 78 -29.12 16.77 -26.82
CA LYS A 78 -30.08 15.66 -26.68
C LYS A 78 -29.49 14.55 -25.80
N ASN A 79 -28.17 14.53 -25.65
CA ASN A 79 -27.45 13.55 -24.86
C ASN A 79 -27.57 13.89 -23.38
N TYR A 80 -28.06 12.92 -22.60
CA TYR A 80 -28.19 13.02 -21.16
C TYR A 80 -26.81 13.06 -20.49
N ILE A 81 -26.73 13.87 -19.43
CA ILE A 81 -25.53 14.07 -18.64
C ILE A 81 -25.75 13.45 -17.26
N SER A 82 -25.10 12.32 -17.02
CA SER A 82 -25.29 11.57 -15.79
C SER A 82 -24.70 12.28 -14.59
N LYS A 83 -25.48 12.35 -13.50
CA LYS A 83 -25.06 12.83 -12.17
C LYS A 83 -23.83 12.11 -11.60
N LEU A 84 -23.35 11.03 -12.23
CA LEU A 84 -22.15 10.29 -11.84
C LEU A 84 -20.85 10.86 -12.45
N MET A 85 -20.95 11.66 -13.52
CA MET A 85 -19.83 12.47 -14.05
C MET A 85 -19.73 13.84 -13.37
N ARG A 86 -20.65 14.08 -12.42
CA ARG A 86 -20.80 15.33 -11.70
C ARG A 86 -19.55 15.58 -10.87
N GLN A 87 -18.90 16.68 -11.19
CA GLN A 87 -17.98 17.38 -10.32
C GLN A 87 -18.76 17.98 -9.16
N PHE A 88 -18.09 18.36 -8.07
CA PHE A 88 -18.83 18.97 -6.99
C PHE A 88 -19.43 20.29 -7.47
N ASP A 89 -20.67 20.58 -7.12
CA ASP A 89 -21.36 21.78 -7.61
C ASP A 89 -20.58 23.08 -7.32
N HIS A 90 -19.82 23.09 -6.22
CA HIS A 90 -18.99 24.23 -5.82
C HIS A 90 -17.72 24.40 -6.67
N GLU A 91 -17.32 23.41 -7.47
CA GLU A 91 -16.19 23.53 -8.40
C GLU A 91 -16.55 24.37 -9.64
N CYS A 92 -17.84 24.49 -9.98
CA CYS A 92 -18.30 25.43 -11.01
C CYS A 92 -18.47 26.82 -10.37
N THR A 93 -17.33 27.47 -10.16
CA THR A 93 -17.21 28.75 -9.42
C THR A 93 -17.68 29.97 -10.20
N ILE A 94 -17.79 29.89 -11.53
CA ILE A 94 -18.16 31.03 -12.38
C ILE A 94 -19.66 31.26 -12.26
N LYS A 95 -20.05 32.49 -11.89
CA LYS A 95 -21.46 32.89 -11.79
C LYS A 95 -21.99 33.35 -13.13
N CYS A 96 -23.27 33.08 -13.38
CA CYS A 96 -23.92 33.51 -14.62
C CYS A 96 -24.15 35.03 -14.60
N ALA A 97 -23.83 35.71 -15.71
CA ALA A 97 -23.98 37.17 -15.81
C ALA A 97 -25.42 37.66 -15.57
N GLY A 98 -26.40 36.91 -16.07
CA GLY A 98 -27.83 37.19 -15.91
C GLY A 98 -28.49 36.54 -14.69
N ASP A 99 -27.76 35.74 -13.90
CA ASP A 99 -28.25 35.13 -12.65
C ASP A 99 -27.08 34.77 -11.72
N GLN A 100 -26.78 35.65 -10.76
CA GLN A 100 -25.67 35.48 -9.83
C GLN A 100 -25.87 34.30 -8.85
N SER A 101 -27.09 33.78 -8.71
CA SER A 101 -27.36 32.60 -7.89
C SER A 101 -27.00 31.30 -8.59
N ALA A 102 -27.01 31.31 -9.93
CA ALA A 102 -26.66 30.19 -10.78
C ALA A 102 -25.18 30.13 -11.14
N SER A 103 -24.74 28.97 -11.61
CA SER A 103 -23.37 28.72 -12.02
C SER A 103 -23.31 28.52 -13.53
N CYS A 104 -22.31 29.12 -14.18
CA CYS A 104 -22.04 29.07 -15.61
C CYS A 104 -20.67 28.43 -15.90
N GLY A 105 -20.36 27.35 -15.19
CA GLY A 105 -19.13 26.58 -15.35
C GLY A 105 -18.03 26.97 -14.36
N GLY A 106 -16.79 26.61 -14.70
CA GLY A 106 -15.62 26.79 -13.84
C GLY A 106 -14.31 26.49 -14.59
N SER A 107 -13.19 26.83 -13.96
CA SER A 107 -11.85 26.62 -14.52
C SER A 107 -11.36 25.18 -14.25
N PRO A 108 -10.56 24.54 -15.15
CA PRO A 108 -10.16 25.03 -16.47
C PRO A 108 -11.24 24.77 -17.52
N ASN A 109 -11.95 23.64 -17.41
CA ASN A 109 -12.90 23.11 -18.38
C ASN A 109 -14.12 22.53 -17.66
N LEU A 110 -14.75 23.29 -16.77
CA LEU A 110 -15.99 22.88 -16.09
C LEU A 110 -17.20 23.60 -16.68
N VAL A 111 -18.32 22.89 -16.77
CA VAL A 111 -19.59 23.39 -17.26
C VAL A 111 -20.71 23.05 -16.30
N SER A 112 -21.70 23.93 -16.24
CA SER A 112 -22.89 23.73 -15.42
C SER A 112 -24.01 23.17 -16.28
N SER A 113 -24.53 21.99 -15.92
CA SER A 113 -25.54 21.29 -16.72
C SER A 113 -26.93 21.37 -16.10
N TYR A 114 -27.94 21.45 -16.96
CA TYR A 114 -29.33 21.65 -16.60
C TYR A 114 -30.25 20.86 -17.55
N ILE A 115 -31.49 20.62 -17.09
CA ILE A 115 -32.58 20.07 -17.90
C ILE A 115 -33.60 21.17 -18.24
N THR A 116 -34.10 21.16 -19.48
CA THR A 116 -35.10 22.11 -19.99
C THR A 116 -36.52 21.79 -19.53
N ASP A 117 -37.41 22.78 -19.54
CA ASP A 117 -38.82 22.63 -19.14
C ASP A 117 -39.64 21.64 -20.01
N SER A 118 -39.27 21.42 -21.28
CA SER A 118 -39.94 20.52 -22.23
C SER A 118 -39.91 19.04 -21.84
N SER A 119 -39.05 18.64 -20.89
CA SER A 119 -38.93 17.26 -20.42
C SER A 119 -40.00 16.87 -19.40
N LYS A 120 -40.75 17.84 -18.84
CA LYS A 120 -41.77 17.58 -17.81
C LYS A 120 -43.04 16.92 -18.35
N SER A 121 -43.25 16.89 -19.66
CA SER A 121 -44.36 16.13 -20.26
C SER A 121 -44.01 14.66 -20.56
N SER A 122 -42.77 14.25 -20.32
CA SER A 122 -42.34 12.85 -20.39
C SER A 122 -41.87 12.43 -19.01
N ASN A 123 -42.56 11.48 -18.38
CA ASN A 123 -42.09 10.83 -17.16
C ASN A 123 -40.74 10.15 -17.40
N PHE A 124 -39.64 10.90 -17.27
CA PHE A 124 -38.28 10.37 -17.24
C PHE A 124 -37.66 10.64 -15.86
N ILE A 125 -38.30 10.06 -14.85
CA ILE A 125 -37.51 9.20 -13.95
C ILE A 125 -37.12 8.04 -14.86
N GLY A 126 -35.83 7.88 -15.18
CA GLY A 126 -35.32 7.04 -16.27
C GLY A 126 -36.12 5.76 -16.49
N HIS A 127 -36.41 5.40 -17.75
CA HIS A 127 -37.16 4.19 -18.12
C HIS A 127 -36.94 3.06 -17.10
N GLY A 128 -37.98 2.73 -16.32
CA GLY A 128 -37.95 1.60 -15.39
C GLY A 128 -37.09 1.72 -14.12
N GLY A 129 -36.55 2.90 -13.76
CA GLY A 129 -35.78 3.10 -12.52
C GLY A 129 -34.30 2.77 -12.61
N TYR A 130 -33.71 2.73 -13.81
CA TYR A 130 -32.28 2.48 -14.04
C TYR A 130 -31.48 3.78 -14.28
N PRO A 131 -30.17 3.81 -13.99
CA PRO A 131 -29.32 4.93 -14.36
C PRO A 131 -29.28 5.10 -15.88
N ILE A 132 -29.39 6.35 -16.33
CA ILE A 132 -29.35 6.67 -17.76
C ILE A 132 -27.89 6.59 -18.24
N PRO A 133 -27.64 5.94 -19.39
CA PRO A 133 -26.29 5.66 -19.86
C PRO A 133 -25.44 6.88 -20.21
N ILE A 134 -24.12 6.77 -20.00
CA ILE A 134 -23.14 7.83 -20.28
C ILE A 134 -22.34 7.45 -21.53
N TYR A 135 -22.44 8.19 -22.64
CA TYR A 135 -21.56 7.95 -23.79
C TYR A 135 -20.12 8.41 -23.47
N LEU A 136 -19.15 7.54 -23.72
CA LEU A 136 -17.71 7.78 -23.48
C LEU A 136 -16.93 8.03 -24.78
N GLY A 137 -17.57 7.79 -25.93
CA GLY A 137 -17.04 8.02 -27.27
C GLY A 137 -17.05 6.78 -28.14
N CYS A 138 -16.65 6.99 -29.39
CA CYS A 138 -16.52 5.94 -30.39
C CYS A 138 -15.13 5.32 -30.32
N TYR A 139 -15.05 3.99 -30.36
CA TYR A 139 -13.79 3.27 -30.31
C TYR A 139 -13.66 2.31 -31.47
N SER A 140 -12.48 2.24 -32.05
CA SER A 140 -12.14 1.29 -33.10
C SER A 140 -11.73 -0.06 -32.54
N GLU A 141 -12.28 -1.10 -33.14
CA GLU A 141 -11.90 -2.49 -32.93
C GLU A 141 -11.16 -3.03 -34.17
N THR A 142 -10.40 -4.11 -33.97
CA THR A 142 -9.65 -4.76 -35.04
C THR A 142 -10.59 -5.69 -35.83
N PRO A 143 -10.76 -5.50 -37.15
CA PRO A 143 -11.58 -6.37 -37.96
C PRO A 143 -11.17 -7.84 -37.88
N GLY A 144 -12.13 -8.71 -37.55
CA GLY A 144 -11.95 -10.16 -37.46
C GLY A 144 -11.33 -10.66 -36.15
N ASP A 145 -11.11 -9.77 -35.17
CA ASP A 145 -10.48 -10.10 -33.88
C ASP A 145 -11.51 -10.19 -32.75
N ASP A 146 -12.41 -11.18 -32.86
CA ASP A 146 -13.46 -11.43 -31.85
C ASP A 146 -12.87 -11.85 -30.49
N GLU A 147 -11.64 -12.36 -30.48
CA GLU A 147 -10.92 -12.70 -29.26
C GLU A 147 -10.43 -11.46 -28.49
N ASN A 148 -10.28 -10.29 -29.12
CA ASN A 148 -9.79 -9.04 -28.50
C ASN A 148 -10.77 -7.86 -28.58
N ARG A 149 -12.08 -8.15 -28.63
CA ARG A 149 -13.16 -7.15 -28.44
C ARG A 149 -12.93 -6.29 -27.21
N LEU A 150 -13.27 -5.00 -27.29
CA LEU A 150 -12.97 -4.01 -26.24
C LEU A 150 -13.74 -4.26 -24.95
N LEU A 151 -14.92 -4.88 -25.04
CA LEU A 151 -15.74 -5.28 -23.90
C LEU A 151 -15.87 -6.82 -23.86
N LYS A 152 -15.56 -7.41 -22.71
CA LYS A 152 -15.42 -8.88 -22.52
C LYS A 152 -16.60 -9.57 -21.82
N GLY A 153 -17.66 -8.84 -21.50
CA GLY A 153 -18.88 -9.40 -20.93
C GLY A 153 -19.81 -10.01 -22.01
N PRO A 154 -21.02 -10.43 -21.61
CA PRO A 154 -22.06 -10.88 -22.52
C PRO A 154 -22.27 -9.91 -23.67
N ALA A 155 -22.42 -10.50 -24.85
CA ALA A 155 -22.71 -9.79 -26.08
C ALA A 155 -23.83 -10.52 -26.80
N GLN A 156 -24.86 -9.79 -27.25
CA GLN A 156 -26.00 -10.36 -27.97
C GLN A 156 -26.53 -9.38 -29.02
N PRO A 157 -26.96 -9.87 -30.21
CA PRO A 157 -27.75 -9.08 -31.14
C PRO A 157 -29.19 -8.95 -30.64
N TYR A 158 -29.76 -7.75 -30.77
CA TYR A 158 -31.15 -7.45 -30.49
C TYR A 158 -31.81 -6.77 -31.69
N ASN A 159 -33.00 -7.24 -32.05
CA ASN A 159 -33.79 -6.65 -33.14
C ASN A 159 -34.30 -5.24 -32.81
N ASN A 160 -34.23 -4.82 -31.54
CA ASN A 160 -34.66 -3.52 -31.04
C ASN A 160 -33.61 -2.90 -30.10
N ASN A 161 -32.34 -2.94 -30.49
CA ASN A 161 -31.24 -2.41 -29.71
C ASN A 161 -31.28 -0.89 -29.65
N THR A 162 -31.07 -0.34 -28.45
CA THR A 162 -30.78 1.09 -28.21
C THR A 162 -29.76 1.20 -27.08
N PRO A 163 -29.03 2.32 -26.94
CA PRO A 163 -28.17 2.57 -25.80
C PRO A 163 -28.88 2.41 -24.45
N GLU A 164 -30.15 2.84 -24.33
CA GLU A 164 -30.94 2.70 -23.11
C GLU A 164 -31.19 1.23 -22.78
N ARG A 165 -31.66 0.46 -23.77
CA ARG A 165 -31.92 -0.96 -23.60
C ARG A 165 -30.65 -1.72 -23.23
N CYS A 166 -29.54 -1.41 -23.89
CA CYS A 166 -28.25 -2.03 -23.60
C CYS A 166 -27.76 -1.66 -22.19
N SER A 167 -27.93 -0.40 -21.77
CA SER A 167 -27.63 0.06 -20.42
C SER A 167 -28.38 -0.73 -19.36
N GLU A 168 -29.69 -0.91 -19.53
CA GLU A 168 -30.51 -1.66 -18.57
C GLU A 168 -30.04 -3.11 -18.42
N ILE A 169 -29.71 -3.77 -19.53
CA ILE A 169 -29.22 -5.15 -19.55
C ILE A 169 -27.90 -5.23 -18.78
N CYS A 170 -26.92 -4.41 -19.15
CA CYS A 170 -25.60 -4.45 -18.54
C CYS A 170 -25.60 -3.96 -17.08
N PHE A 171 -26.47 -3.00 -16.73
CA PHE A 171 -26.67 -2.53 -15.37
C PHE A 171 -27.27 -3.62 -14.47
N LYS A 172 -28.32 -4.32 -14.92
CA LYS A 172 -28.90 -5.45 -14.16
C LYS A 172 -27.88 -6.55 -13.91
N MET A 173 -26.97 -6.74 -14.86
CA MET A 173 -25.86 -7.66 -14.72
C MET A 173 -24.73 -7.08 -13.85
N GLY A 174 -24.74 -5.81 -13.47
CA GLY A 174 -23.69 -5.24 -12.62
C GLY A 174 -22.38 -4.91 -13.36
N TYR A 175 -22.42 -4.70 -14.68
CA TYR A 175 -21.26 -4.27 -15.47
C TYR A 175 -21.02 -2.77 -15.35
N LEU A 176 -19.76 -2.33 -15.36
CA LEU A 176 -19.38 -0.91 -15.28
C LEU A 176 -19.59 -0.15 -16.60
N TYR A 177 -19.46 -0.87 -17.72
CA TYR A 177 -19.51 -0.33 -19.07
C TYR A 177 -20.37 -1.22 -19.97
N PHE A 178 -20.84 -0.61 -21.05
CA PHE A 178 -21.46 -1.33 -22.15
C PHE A 178 -21.11 -0.64 -23.47
N GLY A 179 -21.41 -1.29 -24.59
CA GLY A 179 -21.19 -0.75 -25.90
C GLY A 179 -22.22 -1.24 -26.89
N VAL A 180 -22.52 -0.38 -27.86
CA VAL A 180 -23.43 -0.68 -28.96
C VAL A 180 -22.66 -0.63 -30.29
N THR A 181 -22.91 -1.61 -31.15
CA THR A 181 -22.21 -1.75 -32.43
C THR A 181 -23.10 -2.44 -33.47
N TYR A 182 -22.75 -2.29 -34.76
CA TYR A 182 -23.50 -2.85 -35.89
C TYR A 182 -25.00 -2.52 -35.94
N GLY A 183 -25.46 -1.49 -35.23
CA GLY A 183 -26.89 -1.15 -35.13
C GLY A 183 -27.69 -2.06 -34.18
N SER A 184 -27.36 -3.34 -34.09
CA SER A 184 -28.15 -4.35 -33.37
C SER A 184 -27.46 -4.98 -32.17
N GLU A 185 -26.14 -4.84 -32.02
CA GLU A 185 -25.40 -5.55 -30.96
C GLU A 185 -25.22 -4.72 -29.71
N CYS A 186 -25.34 -5.40 -28.56
CA CYS A 186 -25.08 -4.85 -27.23
C CYS A 186 -24.02 -5.71 -26.54
N TRP A 187 -22.97 -5.07 -26.04
CA TRP A 187 -21.81 -5.68 -25.40
C TRP A 187 -21.66 -5.12 -23.99
N CYS A 188 -21.51 -5.95 -22.97
CA CYS A 188 -21.23 -5.48 -21.60
C CYS A 188 -19.75 -5.65 -21.25
N GLY A 189 -19.23 -4.90 -20.28
CA GLY A 189 -17.86 -5.08 -19.81
C GLY A 189 -17.53 -4.30 -18.54
N ASN A 190 -16.44 -4.68 -17.87
CA ASN A 190 -15.96 -4.00 -16.66
C ASN A 190 -14.72 -3.14 -16.91
N GLN A 191 -14.17 -3.18 -18.12
CA GLN A 191 -12.98 -2.42 -18.48
C GLN A 191 -13.34 -1.21 -19.30
N LYS A 192 -12.77 -0.07 -18.91
CA LYS A 192 -12.84 1.13 -19.73
C LYS A 192 -11.88 0.96 -20.91
N PRO A 193 -12.34 1.09 -22.16
CA PRO A 193 -11.47 1.01 -23.33
C PRO A 193 -10.36 2.08 -23.32
N SER A 194 -9.18 1.72 -23.84
CA SER A 194 -8.03 2.62 -23.97
C SER A 194 -8.35 3.85 -24.82
N LYS A 195 -7.83 5.01 -24.40
CA LYS A 195 -7.89 6.25 -25.20
C LYS A 195 -7.23 6.09 -26.59
N LEU A 196 -6.27 5.18 -26.73
CA LEU A 196 -5.58 4.92 -28.01
C LEU A 196 -6.51 4.34 -29.08
N SER A 197 -7.58 3.65 -28.67
CA SER A 197 -8.58 3.10 -29.58
C SER A 197 -9.72 4.07 -29.85
N LYS A 198 -9.74 5.26 -29.23
CA LYS A 198 -10.80 6.24 -29.42
C LYS A 198 -10.65 6.89 -30.80
N VAL A 199 -11.76 6.99 -31.51
CA VAL A 199 -11.86 7.64 -32.84
C VAL A 199 -12.94 8.71 -32.80
N GLU A 200 -13.02 9.52 -33.86
CA GLU A 200 -14.08 10.52 -34.03
C GLU A 200 -15.46 9.86 -33.97
N ASP A 201 -16.41 10.50 -33.28
CA ASP A 201 -17.75 9.95 -33.05
C ASP A 201 -18.56 9.77 -34.33
N THR A 202 -18.21 10.49 -35.39
CA THR A 202 -18.78 10.33 -36.74
C THR A 202 -18.57 8.93 -37.33
N ASN A 203 -17.62 8.14 -36.79
CA ASN A 203 -17.40 6.76 -37.20
C ASN A 203 -18.38 5.77 -36.55
N CYS A 204 -19.10 6.18 -35.50
CA CYS A 204 -20.15 5.41 -34.87
C CYS A 204 -21.52 5.87 -35.41
N ASN A 205 -21.76 5.60 -36.70
CA ASN A 205 -22.89 6.12 -37.47
C ASN A 205 -23.93 5.06 -37.90
N SER A 206 -23.82 3.81 -37.46
CA SER A 206 -24.83 2.78 -37.70
C SER A 206 -26.11 3.11 -36.93
N VAL A 207 -27.24 3.12 -37.62
CA VAL A 207 -28.55 3.38 -37.01
C VAL A 207 -28.93 2.25 -36.07
N CYS A 208 -29.46 2.57 -34.89
CA CYS A 208 -29.93 1.59 -33.93
C CYS A 208 -31.16 0.83 -34.44
N SER A 209 -31.20 -0.50 -34.27
CA SER A 209 -32.32 -1.33 -34.70
C SER A 209 -33.62 -1.06 -33.93
N GLY A 210 -33.52 -0.55 -32.69
CA GLY A 210 -34.67 -0.21 -31.84
C GLY A 210 -35.14 1.24 -31.94
N ASP A 211 -34.32 2.14 -32.48
CA ASP A 211 -34.66 3.55 -32.62
C ASP A 211 -33.84 4.18 -33.76
N SER A 212 -34.51 4.44 -34.88
CA SER A 212 -33.86 5.01 -36.06
C SER A 212 -33.33 6.44 -35.87
N SER A 213 -33.67 7.10 -34.76
CA SER A 213 -33.17 8.45 -34.43
C SER A 213 -31.83 8.43 -33.69
N GLN A 214 -31.31 7.25 -33.35
CA GLN A 214 -30.09 7.05 -32.57
C GLN A 214 -29.02 6.25 -33.34
N PHE A 215 -27.77 6.38 -32.91
CA PHE A 215 -26.64 5.63 -33.46
C PHE A 215 -26.11 4.58 -32.48
N CYS A 216 -25.81 3.39 -33.00
CA CYS A 216 -25.36 2.21 -32.29
C CYS A 216 -24.07 1.68 -32.92
N GLY A 217 -23.00 2.45 -32.77
CA GLY A 217 -21.65 2.12 -33.24
C GLY A 217 -21.49 2.15 -34.75
N GLY A 218 -20.63 1.31 -35.31
CA GLY A 218 -20.28 1.23 -36.73
C GLY A 218 -19.62 -0.10 -37.07
N GLY A 219 -19.25 -0.33 -38.34
CA GLY A 219 -18.50 -1.53 -38.72
C GLY A 219 -17.16 -1.60 -38.00
N TRP A 220 -17.00 -2.54 -37.06
CA TRP A 220 -15.85 -2.62 -36.13
C TRP A 220 -15.59 -1.32 -35.36
N LYS A 221 -16.64 -0.52 -35.16
CA LYS A 221 -16.64 0.65 -34.28
C LYS A 221 -17.68 0.42 -33.21
N ILE A 222 -17.30 0.61 -31.96
CA ILE A 222 -18.20 0.41 -30.83
C ILE A 222 -18.41 1.75 -30.14
N GLY A 223 -19.68 2.14 -30.00
CA GLY A 223 -20.06 3.28 -29.19
C GLY A 223 -20.05 2.82 -27.74
N ILE A 224 -19.11 3.33 -26.94
CA ILE A 224 -18.90 2.86 -25.56
C ILE A 224 -19.60 3.79 -24.58
N TYR A 225 -20.24 3.19 -23.59
CA TYR A 225 -20.98 3.87 -22.55
C TYR A 225 -20.62 3.34 -21.16
N SER A 226 -20.79 4.16 -20.12
CA SER A 226 -20.85 3.68 -18.73
C SER A 226 -22.31 3.39 -18.35
N THR A 227 -22.52 2.30 -17.62
CA THR A 227 -23.81 1.94 -17.01
C THR A 227 -24.14 2.81 -15.79
N GLY A 228 -23.18 3.59 -15.31
CA GLY A 228 -23.28 4.35 -14.07
C GLY A 228 -22.98 3.56 -12.80
N ILE A 229 -22.58 2.29 -12.92
CA ILE A 229 -22.03 1.54 -11.79
C ILE A 229 -20.59 1.98 -11.59
N THR A 230 -20.26 2.35 -10.36
CA THR A 230 -18.88 2.69 -9.97
C THR A 230 -18.14 1.47 -9.47
N ASP A 231 -16.86 1.38 -9.82
CA ASP A 231 -16.01 0.30 -9.33
C ASP A 231 -15.61 0.57 -7.87
N TYR A 232 -16.12 -0.23 -6.94
CA TYR A 232 -15.76 -0.20 -5.54
C TYR A 232 -14.92 -1.44 -5.19
N THR A 233 -14.03 -1.32 -4.21
CA THR A 233 -13.30 -2.46 -3.64
C THR A 233 -14.21 -3.21 -2.63
N PRO A 234 -14.54 -4.51 -2.86
CA PRO A 234 -15.47 -5.30 -2.04
C PRO A 234 -15.13 -5.37 -0.53
N LYS A 235 -16.01 -4.96 0.39
CA LYS A 235 -15.77 -5.00 1.87
C LYS A 235 -16.45 -6.23 2.52
N LYS A 236 -15.69 -6.90 3.39
CA LYS A 236 -16.06 -7.87 4.45
C LYS A 236 -17.22 -8.83 4.13
N TYR A 237 -16.85 -10.08 3.79
CA TYR A 237 -17.76 -11.22 3.78
C TYR A 237 -18.28 -11.47 5.21
N LEU A 238 -19.59 -11.48 5.40
CA LEU A 238 -20.22 -11.71 6.70
C LEU A 238 -20.46 -13.19 7.00
N GLY A 239 -20.48 -14.02 5.98
CA GLY A 239 -20.72 -15.45 6.12
C GLY A 239 -21.77 -15.98 5.15
N CYS A 240 -22.01 -17.28 5.30
CA CYS A 240 -23.04 -18.02 4.61
C CYS A 240 -24.34 -17.95 5.43
N PHE A 241 -25.47 -17.73 4.78
CA PHE A 241 -26.77 -17.65 5.45
C PHE A 241 -27.81 -18.47 4.72
N GLU A 242 -28.74 -19.08 5.45
CA GLU A 242 -29.86 -19.80 4.86
C GLU A 242 -30.77 -18.86 4.09
N ASP A 243 -31.23 -19.33 2.93
CA ASP A 243 -32.26 -18.64 2.17
C ASP A 243 -33.60 -18.85 2.87
N ASN A 244 -34.13 -17.78 3.47
CA ASN A 244 -35.45 -17.80 4.09
C ASN A 244 -36.39 -16.89 3.28
N ASP A 245 -37.45 -17.47 2.70
CA ASP A 245 -38.38 -16.81 1.76
C ASP A 245 -39.32 -15.78 2.42
N ASN A 246 -39.15 -15.52 3.72
CA ASN A 246 -39.92 -14.50 4.41
C ASN A 246 -39.56 -13.10 3.87
N LYS A 247 -40.53 -12.44 3.23
CA LYS A 247 -40.38 -11.09 2.66
C LYS A 247 -39.73 -10.14 3.69
N PRO A 248 -38.53 -9.61 3.43
CA PRO A 248 -37.85 -8.74 4.37
C PRO A 248 -38.59 -7.40 4.52
N LYS A 249 -38.70 -6.89 5.75
CA LYS A 249 -39.25 -5.55 6.04
C LYS A 249 -38.22 -4.47 5.67
N GLY A 250 -38.27 -3.86 4.48
CA GLY A 250 -37.34 -2.78 4.10
C GLY A 250 -37.10 -2.67 2.59
N LYS A 251 -36.21 -1.77 2.15
CA LYS A 251 -35.84 -1.63 0.73
C LYS A 251 -35.00 -2.85 0.30
N TYR A 252 -35.53 -3.61 -0.65
CA TYR A 252 -34.97 -4.85 -1.21
C TYR A 252 -35.03 -4.78 -2.74
N LEU A 253 -33.92 -5.13 -3.41
CA LEU A 253 -33.83 -5.24 -4.86
C LEU A 253 -33.10 -6.53 -5.23
N SER A 254 -33.54 -7.21 -6.27
CA SER A 254 -32.95 -8.46 -6.75
C SER A 254 -32.64 -8.36 -8.24
N PHE A 255 -31.48 -8.84 -8.63
CA PHE A 255 -30.92 -8.72 -9.97
C PHE A 255 -30.45 -10.07 -10.48
N GLN A 256 -30.92 -10.44 -11.67
CA GLN A 256 -30.43 -11.61 -12.39
C GLN A 256 -29.14 -11.23 -13.13
N MET A 257 -28.04 -11.84 -12.72
CA MET A 257 -26.72 -11.68 -13.33
C MET A 257 -26.46 -12.80 -14.33
N ASP A 258 -25.43 -12.65 -15.15
CA ASP A 258 -24.99 -13.72 -16.04
C ASP A 258 -24.19 -14.79 -15.30
N LYS A 259 -23.81 -15.83 -16.04
CA LYS A 259 -23.02 -16.97 -15.56
C LYS A 259 -21.67 -16.56 -14.97
N ASN A 260 -21.09 -15.44 -15.42
CA ASN A 260 -19.81 -14.91 -14.94
C ASN A 260 -20.00 -13.94 -13.76
N ASN A 261 -20.97 -14.22 -12.88
CA ASN A 261 -21.21 -13.44 -11.67
C ASN A 261 -19.95 -13.38 -10.79
N SER A 262 -19.82 -12.33 -9.98
CA SER A 262 -18.83 -12.20 -8.93
C SER A 262 -19.35 -11.35 -7.76
N PRO A 263 -18.88 -11.58 -6.52
CA PRO A 263 -19.15 -10.72 -5.37
C PRO A 263 -18.90 -9.25 -5.67
N LYS A 264 -17.80 -8.94 -6.39
CA LYS A 264 -17.45 -7.58 -6.77
C LYS A 264 -18.55 -6.88 -7.58
N ARG A 265 -19.12 -7.55 -8.60
CA ARG A 265 -20.19 -6.97 -9.42
C ARG A 265 -21.46 -6.75 -8.60
N CYS A 266 -21.84 -7.72 -7.76
CA CYS A 266 -23.01 -7.58 -6.89
C CYS A 266 -22.85 -6.44 -5.88
N ILE A 267 -21.69 -6.34 -5.23
CA ILE A 267 -21.38 -5.27 -4.28
C ILE A 267 -21.38 -3.90 -4.96
N ASN A 268 -20.78 -3.77 -6.15
CA ASN A 268 -20.79 -2.52 -6.91
C ASN A 268 -22.22 -2.06 -7.24
N LEU A 269 -23.07 -3.02 -7.63
CA LEU A 269 -24.48 -2.77 -7.88
C LEU A 269 -25.21 -2.29 -6.60
N CYS A 270 -25.03 -2.99 -5.48
CA CYS A 270 -25.68 -2.61 -4.22
C CYS A 270 -25.16 -1.28 -3.64
N ASN A 271 -23.87 -0.97 -3.81
CA ASN A 271 -23.30 0.33 -3.48
C ASN A 271 -23.92 1.44 -4.35
N THR A 272 -24.06 1.22 -5.66
CA THR A 272 -24.69 2.19 -6.57
C THR A 272 -26.13 2.49 -6.16
N LEU A 273 -26.82 1.50 -5.58
CA LEU A 273 -28.17 1.62 -5.05
C LEU A 273 -28.25 2.15 -3.60
N GLN A 274 -27.10 2.38 -2.97
CA GLN A 274 -26.93 2.83 -1.59
C GLN A 274 -27.59 1.90 -0.56
N LEU A 275 -27.50 0.58 -0.79
CA LEU A 275 -28.06 -0.45 0.07
C LEU A 275 -26.98 -1.12 0.89
N LYS A 276 -27.23 -1.37 2.17
CA LYS A 276 -26.20 -1.76 3.17
C LYS A 276 -25.54 -3.12 2.94
N TYR A 277 -26.21 -4.08 2.32
CA TYR A 277 -25.73 -5.46 2.17
C TYR A 277 -25.94 -5.97 0.73
N ALA A 278 -25.00 -6.77 0.27
CA ALA A 278 -25.04 -7.49 -1.00
C ALA A 278 -25.07 -9.00 -0.73
N VAL A 279 -26.01 -9.70 -1.35
CA VAL A 279 -26.32 -11.12 -1.09
C VAL A 279 -26.23 -11.88 -2.40
N LEU A 280 -25.34 -12.86 -2.49
CA LEU A 280 -25.13 -13.67 -3.69
C LEU A 280 -25.73 -15.06 -3.54
N LYS A 281 -26.56 -15.44 -4.52
CA LYS A 281 -27.21 -16.76 -4.67
C LYS A 281 -26.98 -17.26 -6.10
N GLY A 282 -25.87 -17.93 -6.33
CA GLY A 282 -25.41 -18.30 -7.67
C GLY A 282 -25.27 -17.07 -8.58
N ASN A 283 -26.15 -16.95 -9.57
CA ASN A 283 -26.18 -15.82 -10.50
C ASN A 283 -27.19 -14.72 -10.09
N VAL A 284 -27.73 -14.77 -8.88
CA VAL A 284 -28.63 -13.73 -8.36
C VAL A 284 -27.88 -12.85 -7.38
N CYS A 285 -28.04 -11.54 -7.52
CA CYS A 285 -27.57 -10.55 -6.56
C CYS A 285 -28.77 -9.84 -5.92
N GLU A 286 -28.87 -9.91 -4.60
CA GLU A 286 -29.87 -9.17 -3.83
C GLU A 286 -29.20 -8.06 -3.01
N CYS A 287 -29.77 -6.87 -3.06
CA CYS A 287 -29.32 -5.71 -2.31
C CYS A 287 -30.34 -5.40 -1.19
N LYS A 288 -29.87 -5.32 0.05
CA LYS A 288 -30.71 -5.19 1.25
C LYS A 288 -30.21 -4.10 2.18
N ASN A 289 -31.11 -3.47 2.94
CA ASN A 289 -30.75 -2.54 4.02
C ASN A 289 -30.75 -3.17 5.41
N ASN A 290 -31.41 -4.31 5.57
CA ASN A 290 -31.55 -4.96 6.86
C ASN A 290 -30.33 -5.82 7.14
N GLU A 291 -29.90 -5.80 8.39
CA GLU A 291 -28.82 -6.66 8.86
C GLU A 291 -29.21 -8.14 8.70
N PRO A 292 -28.29 -9.00 8.21
CA PRO A 292 -28.54 -10.43 8.14
C PRO A 292 -28.80 -10.99 9.55
N ASN A 293 -29.79 -11.86 9.66
CA ASN A 293 -30.12 -12.49 10.93
C ASN A 293 -29.12 -13.62 11.20
N TYR A 294 -28.29 -13.43 12.22
CA TYR A 294 -27.25 -14.37 12.62
C TYR A 294 -27.76 -15.74 13.08
N ASN A 295 -29.04 -15.87 13.44
CA ASN A 295 -29.64 -17.17 13.77
C ASN A 295 -29.77 -18.09 12.54
N PHE A 296 -29.76 -17.53 11.33
CA PHE A 296 -29.77 -18.28 10.07
C PHE A 296 -28.38 -18.39 9.44
N LYS A 297 -27.32 -18.05 10.17
CA LYS A 297 -25.94 -18.23 9.69
C LYS A 297 -25.68 -19.73 9.51
N LYS A 298 -25.26 -20.12 8.31
CA LYS A 298 -24.93 -21.49 7.90
C LYS A 298 -23.43 -21.70 7.90
N LYS A 299 -23.02 -22.97 7.75
CA LYS A 299 -21.61 -23.30 7.61
C LYS A 299 -21.13 -22.73 6.28
N PHE A 300 -19.89 -22.30 6.19
CA PHE A 300 -19.38 -21.80 4.92
C PHE A 300 -19.30 -22.84 3.82
N LEU A 301 -19.14 -24.11 4.17
CA LEU A 301 -19.22 -25.22 3.21
C LEU A 301 -20.52 -25.17 2.41
N ASP A 302 -21.60 -24.73 3.05
CA ASP A 302 -22.91 -24.61 2.42
C ASP A 302 -22.90 -23.54 1.33
N CYS A 303 -21.97 -22.58 1.35
CA CYS A 303 -21.80 -21.54 0.32
C CYS A 303 -20.53 -21.71 -0.53
N LYS A 304 -20.04 -22.94 -0.74
CA LYS A 304 -18.82 -23.20 -1.53
C LYS A 304 -19.01 -23.17 -3.05
N THR A 305 -20.16 -22.75 -3.58
CA THR A 305 -20.38 -22.68 -5.03
C THR A 305 -19.45 -21.63 -5.63
N SER A 306 -18.52 -22.06 -6.48
CA SER A 306 -17.59 -21.18 -7.17
C SER A 306 -18.32 -20.28 -8.16
N CYS A 307 -17.95 -19.00 -8.19
CA CYS A 307 -18.41 -18.07 -9.21
C CYS A 307 -17.73 -18.39 -10.55
N GLN A 308 -18.48 -18.72 -11.61
CA GLN A 308 -17.84 -19.16 -12.87
C GLN A 308 -16.95 -18.07 -13.51
N GLY A 309 -17.28 -16.78 -13.30
CA GLY A 309 -16.50 -15.64 -13.79
C GLY A 309 -15.32 -15.24 -12.91
N SER A 310 -15.22 -15.81 -11.71
CA SER A 310 -14.16 -15.56 -10.73
C SER A 310 -14.00 -16.81 -9.87
N PRO A 311 -13.33 -17.86 -10.37
CA PRO A 311 -13.36 -19.18 -9.72
C PRO A 311 -12.77 -19.19 -8.30
N SER A 312 -12.00 -18.16 -7.95
CA SER A 312 -11.45 -17.90 -6.63
C SER A 312 -12.47 -17.34 -5.62
N GLU A 313 -13.67 -16.96 -6.05
CA GLU A 313 -14.72 -16.36 -5.22
C GLU A 313 -15.95 -17.28 -5.10
N TYR A 314 -16.74 -17.05 -4.04
CA TYR A 314 -17.92 -17.87 -3.71
C TYR A 314 -19.22 -17.09 -3.95
N CYS A 315 -20.17 -17.76 -4.61
CA CYS A 315 -21.46 -17.22 -5.02
C CYS A 315 -22.60 -18.00 -4.33
N GLY A 316 -22.52 -18.22 -3.02
CA GLY A 316 -23.56 -18.93 -2.26
C GLY A 316 -23.57 -20.45 -2.46
N GLY A 317 -24.74 -21.06 -2.27
CA GLY A 317 -24.98 -22.50 -2.24
C GLY A 317 -26.33 -22.92 -2.83
N SER A 318 -26.67 -24.20 -2.69
CA SER A 318 -27.94 -24.73 -3.19
C SER A 318 -29.17 -24.17 -2.47
N MET A 319 -29.03 -23.78 -1.20
CA MET A 319 -30.09 -23.18 -0.36
C MET A 319 -29.54 -22.09 0.58
N SER A 320 -28.45 -21.46 0.17
CA SER A 320 -27.73 -20.54 1.03
C SER A 320 -27.08 -19.43 0.22
N SER A 321 -26.93 -18.29 0.87
CA SER A 321 -26.40 -17.06 0.28
C SER A 321 -25.08 -16.66 0.91
N SER A 322 -24.17 -16.18 0.07
CA SER A 322 -22.99 -15.44 0.52
C SER A 322 -23.35 -13.98 0.76
N VAL A 323 -23.18 -13.47 1.99
CA VAL A 323 -23.56 -12.09 2.36
C VAL A 323 -22.33 -11.21 2.56
N TYR A 324 -22.35 -10.00 2.01
CA TYR A 324 -21.29 -9.01 2.05
C TYR A 324 -21.80 -7.67 2.54
N LYS A 325 -20.93 -6.91 3.23
CA LYS A 325 -21.20 -5.51 3.58
C LYS A 325 -20.92 -4.60 2.38
N THR A 326 -21.68 -3.52 2.29
CA THR A 326 -21.43 -2.42 1.34
C THR A 326 -20.84 -1.22 2.07
N LEU A 327 -20.44 -0.19 1.32
CA LEU A 327 -19.90 1.06 1.88
C LEU A 327 -20.93 1.90 2.65
N TYR A 328 -22.18 1.45 2.70
CA TYR A 328 -23.29 2.08 3.42
C TYR A 328 -23.67 1.32 4.69
N SER A 329 -22.99 0.21 5.01
CA SER A 329 -23.20 -0.53 6.27
C SER A 329 -22.70 0.23 7.49
N ASP A 330 -21.66 1.05 7.33
CA ASP A 330 -20.97 1.75 8.42
C ASP A 330 -21.51 3.20 8.55
N HIS A 331 -21.56 3.76 9.77
CA HIS A 331 -22.06 5.13 10.00
C HIS A 331 -21.16 6.17 9.29
N ARG A 332 -21.73 7.33 8.89
CA ARG A 332 -21.02 8.37 8.10
C ARG A 332 -19.67 8.74 8.74
N GLU A 333 -18.59 8.16 8.22
CA GLU A 333 -17.24 8.55 8.57
C GLU A 333 -16.98 9.98 8.08
N VAL A 334 -16.46 10.81 8.99
CA VAL A 334 -15.99 12.16 8.71
C VAL A 334 -14.65 12.02 7.97
N MET A 335 -14.50 12.71 6.84
CA MET A 335 -13.23 12.74 6.09
C MET A 335 -12.10 13.21 7.01
N ALA A 336 -11.16 12.32 7.32
CA ALA A 336 -9.98 12.61 8.14
C ALA A 336 -8.74 12.67 7.24
N MET A 337 -8.55 13.82 6.59
CA MET A 337 -7.37 14.08 5.76
C MET A 337 -6.11 14.05 6.61
N LYS A 338 -5.19 13.13 6.31
CA LYS A 338 -3.88 13.03 7.00
C LYS A 338 -2.76 13.02 5.97
N HIS A 339 -1.83 13.97 6.06
CA HIS A 339 -0.62 13.95 5.24
C HIS A 339 0.25 12.75 5.64
N ILE A 340 0.65 11.94 4.66
CA ILE A 340 1.47 10.73 4.87
C ILE A 340 2.95 11.04 4.65
N GLY A 341 3.23 11.91 3.68
CA GLY A 341 4.57 12.40 3.36
C GLY A 341 4.78 12.59 1.87
N CYS A 342 5.98 13.03 1.51
CA CYS A 342 6.47 13.07 0.14
C CYS A 342 7.11 11.75 -0.28
N PHE A 343 6.88 11.35 -1.53
CA PHE A 343 7.36 10.08 -2.08
C PHE A 343 7.99 10.29 -3.45
N ASN A 344 9.02 9.51 -3.77
CA ASN A 344 9.64 9.49 -5.08
C ASN A 344 8.62 9.03 -6.14
N ASN A 345 8.59 9.71 -7.27
CA ASN A 345 7.67 9.51 -8.38
C ASN A 345 8.41 9.52 -9.72
N PHE A 346 8.94 8.37 -10.11
CA PHE A 346 9.50 8.19 -11.45
C PHE A 346 8.37 8.09 -12.46
N LYS A 347 8.21 9.10 -13.35
CA LYS A 347 7.16 9.13 -14.39
C LYS A 347 7.07 7.85 -15.26
N ARG A 348 8.14 7.05 -15.33
CA ARG A 348 8.19 5.78 -16.08
C ARG A 348 7.71 4.57 -15.27
N HIS A 349 7.80 4.61 -13.93
CA HIS A 349 7.41 3.54 -13.01
C HIS A 349 6.89 4.18 -11.71
N PRO A 350 5.62 4.61 -11.69
CA PRO A 350 5.12 5.35 -10.55
C PRO A 350 4.94 4.42 -9.35
N THR A 351 5.47 4.85 -8.20
CA THR A 351 5.34 4.18 -6.88
C THR A 351 3.88 3.93 -6.48
N ILE A 352 2.98 4.71 -7.07
CA ILE A 352 1.54 4.62 -6.91
C ILE A 352 0.91 4.68 -8.31
N SER A 353 -0.04 3.80 -8.58
CA SER A 353 -0.88 3.87 -9.78
C SER A 353 -2.35 3.98 -9.40
N GLY A 354 -3.14 4.71 -10.18
CA GLY A 354 -4.54 4.91 -9.85
C GLY A 354 -5.24 5.88 -10.78
N TRP A 355 -6.36 6.44 -10.33
CA TRP A 355 -7.14 7.40 -11.11
C TRP A 355 -6.49 8.79 -11.08
N LEU A 356 -5.94 9.21 -12.22
CA LEU A 356 -5.33 10.52 -12.41
C LEU A 356 -6.39 11.54 -12.87
N LYS A 357 -6.39 12.73 -12.27
CA LYS A 357 -7.18 13.89 -12.67
C LYS A 357 -6.34 15.16 -12.61
N GLU A 358 -6.49 15.99 -13.64
CA GLU A 358 -5.92 17.33 -13.70
C GLU A 358 -6.92 18.40 -13.21
N TYR A 359 -6.39 19.44 -12.56
CA TYR A 359 -7.12 20.58 -12.03
C TYR A 359 -6.47 21.89 -12.51
N SER A 360 -7.27 22.94 -12.77
CA SER A 360 -6.71 24.29 -12.98
C SER A 360 -6.26 24.92 -11.67
N HIS A 361 -7.00 24.67 -10.59
CA HIS A 361 -6.79 25.20 -9.25
C HIS A 361 -6.72 24.04 -8.26
N LEU A 362 -5.66 23.25 -8.33
CA LEU A 362 -5.44 22.11 -7.44
C LEU A 362 -5.18 22.60 -6.01
N THR A 363 -5.73 21.91 -5.02
CA THR A 363 -5.33 22.00 -3.60
C THR A 363 -5.28 20.58 -3.01
N PRO A 364 -4.49 20.34 -1.95
CA PRO A 364 -4.51 19.08 -1.22
C PRO A 364 -5.92 18.69 -0.77
N GLN A 365 -6.68 19.65 -0.25
CA GLN A 365 -8.05 19.45 0.21
C GLN A 365 -8.98 18.93 -0.90
N ASN A 366 -8.94 19.54 -2.09
CA ASN A 366 -9.81 19.15 -3.21
C ASN A 366 -9.38 17.81 -3.83
N CYS A 367 -8.07 17.54 -3.88
CA CYS A 367 -7.55 16.24 -4.30
C CYS A 367 -8.01 15.14 -3.35
N VAL A 368 -7.75 15.30 -2.04
CA VAL A 368 -8.15 14.34 -0.99
C VAL A 368 -9.66 14.14 -1.00
N ARG A 369 -10.45 15.21 -1.09
CA ARG A 369 -11.91 15.14 -1.16
C ARG A 369 -12.40 14.40 -2.40
N SER A 370 -11.75 14.60 -3.54
CA SER A 370 -12.09 13.91 -4.79
C SER A 370 -11.74 12.42 -4.73
N CYS A 371 -10.59 12.08 -4.15
CA CYS A 371 -10.20 10.70 -3.90
C CYS A 371 -11.10 10.03 -2.86
N TYR A 372 -11.44 10.72 -1.77
CA TYR A 372 -12.38 10.27 -0.74
C TYR A 372 -13.78 9.98 -1.34
N ALA A 373 -14.29 10.90 -2.15
CA ALA A 373 -15.58 10.74 -2.82
C ALA A 373 -15.58 9.58 -3.83
N LYS A 374 -14.43 9.28 -4.42
CA LYS A 374 -14.20 8.08 -5.24
C LYS A 374 -13.75 6.86 -4.43
N ARG A 375 -13.77 6.97 -3.09
CA ARG A 375 -13.44 5.92 -2.12
C ARG A 375 -12.02 5.36 -2.24
N PHE A 376 -11.08 6.14 -2.76
CA PHE A 376 -9.66 5.81 -2.71
C PHE A 376 -9.09 6.18 -1.32
N PRO A 377 -8.44 5.25 -0.60
CA PRO A 377 -7.80 5.53 0.69
C PRO A 377 -6.63 6.52 0.57
N TYR A 378 -6.04 6.67 -0.62
CA TYR A 378 -4.90 7.54 -0.85
C TYR A 378 -5.13 8.55 -1.96
N ALA A 379 -4.66 9.77 -1.73
CA ALA A 379 -4.64 10.88 -2.68
C ALA A 379 -3.21 11.39 -2.81
N SER A 380 -2.70 11.47 -4.04
CA SER A 380 -1.32 11.86 -4.30
C SER A 380 -1.30 13.09 -5.20
N LEU A 381 -0.67 14.17 -4.76
CA LEU A 381 -0.47 15.37 -5.56
C LEU A 381 0.86 15.23 -6.28
N VAL A 382 0.78 15.00 -7.59
CA VAL A 382 1.89 14.54 -8.44
C VAL A 382 2.64 15.71 -9.06
N SER A 383 1.94 16.83 -9.27
CA SER A 383 2.47 18.10 -9.76
C SER A 383 1.52 19.24 -9.40
N SER A 384 1.85 20.48 -9.80
CA SER A 384 1.03 21.67 -9.54
C SER A 384 -0.45 21.54 -9.93
N ARG A 385 -0.80 20.62 -10.84
CA ARG A 385 -2.16 20.43 -11.38
C ARG A 385 -2.67 19.00 -11.34
N GLU A 386 -1.82 18.00 -11.05
CA GLU A 386 -2.19 16.59 -11.13
C GLU A 386 -2.48 15.98 -9.74
N CYS A 387 -3.65 15.36 -9.62
CA CYS A 387 -4.08 14.56 -8.48
C CYS A 387 -4.26 13.10 -8.91
N LEU A 388 -3.67 12.17 -8.16
CA LEU A 388 -3.72 10.74 -8.40
C LEU A 388 -4.34 10.04 -7.20
N CYS A 389 -5.51 9.44 -7.39
CA CYS A 389 -6.21 8.68 -6.36
C CYS A 389 -5.85 7.20 -6.45
N SER A 390 -5.42 6.60 -5.34
CA SER A 390 -4.90 5.24 -5.30
C SER A 390 -5.53 4.41 -4.20
N SER A 391 -5.68 3.13 -4.49
CA SER A 391 -6.05 2.11 -3.50
C SER A 391 -4.83 1.65 -2.69
N ILE A 392 -3.64 1.79 -3.25
CA ILE A 392 -2.37 1.31 -2.71
C ILE A 392 -1.64 2.45 -2.02
N LYS A 393 -1.15 2.19 -0.80
CA LYS A 393 -0.22 3.08 -0.10
C LYS A 393 1.15 2.95 -0.78
N PRO A 394 1.86 4.04 -1.07
CA PRO A 394 3.26 3.95 -1.48
C PRO A 394 4.07 3.26 -0.38
N SER A 395 5.07 2.47 -0.78
CA SER A 395 5.96 1.82 0.17
C SER A 395 6.75 2.86 0.96
N ASN A 396 7.12 2.54 2.20
CA ASN A 396 7.88 3.49 3.03
C ASN A 396 9.29 3.72 2.46
N GLU A 397 9.84 2.77 1.69
CA GLU A 397 11.14 2.87 1.00
C GLU A 397 11.14 3.93 -0.11
N ALA A 398 9.97 4.25 -0.67
CA ALA A 398 9.83 5.33 -1.64
C ALA A 398 9.59 6.69 -0.98
N LYS A 399 9.49 6.77 0.34
CA LYS A 399 9.31 8.03 1.07
C LYS A 399 10.60 8.84 0.97
N ILE A 400 10.47 10.11 0.62
CA ILE A 400 11.58 11.07 0.53
C ILE A 400 11.26 12.26 1.43
N GLU A 401 12.23 13.16 1.61
CA GLU A 401 12.01 14.36 2.41
C GLU A 401 10.84 15.20 1.85
N ASP A 402 10.00 15.73 2.74
CA ASP A 402 8.85 16.56 2.36
C ASP A 402 9.27 17.81 1.55
N ASN A 403 10.52 18.22 1.73
CA ASN A 403 11.14 19.32 1.01
C ASN A 403 11.37 19.03 -0.49
N MET A 404 11.24 17.77 -0.93
CA MET A 404 11.30 17.40 -2.34
C MET A 404 9.96 17.65 -3.01
N CYS A 405 8.87 17.68 -2.24
CA CYS A 405 7.54 18.06 -2.69
C CYS A 405 7.29 19.56 -2.50
N LYS A 406 8.09 20.40 -3.19
CA LYS A 406 8.04 21.87 -3.09
C LYS A 406 7.30 22.58 -4.22
N ILE A 407 6.69 21.85 -5.15
CA ILE A 407 5.96 22.49 -6.25
C ILE A 407 4.66 23.07 -5.68
N PRO A 408 4.44 24.41 -5.75
CA PRO A 408 3.22 25.01 -5.23
C PRO A 408 2.00 24.56 -6.02
N CYS A 409 0.88 24.44 -5.32
CA CYS A 409 -0.40 24.07 -5.89
C CYS A 409 -0.95 25.18 -6.80
N SER A 410 -1.58 24.82 -7.93
CA SER A 410 -2.14 25.83 -8.84
C SER A 410 -3.37 26.55 -8.29
N GLY A 411 -4.01 26.01 -7.25
CA GLY A 411 -5.10 26.63 -6.52
C GLY A 411 -4.66 27.40 -5.26
N SER A 412 -3.40 27.26 -4.84
CA SER A 412 -2.87 27.93 -3.66
C SER A 412 -1.34 27.95 -3.66
N SER A 413 -0.73 29.13 -3.61
CA SER A 413 0.73 29.27 -3.50
C SER A 413 1.29 28.91 -2.12
N GLN A 414 0.42 28.70 -1.12
CA GLN A 414 0.78 28.36 0.26
C GLN A 414 0.77 26.85 0.51
N GLU A 415 0.21 26.06 -0.41
CA GLU A 415 0.10 24.61 -0.31
C GLU A 415 1.00 23.94 -1.35
N MET A 416 1.48 22.73 -1.03
CA MET A 416 2.46 22.01 -1.84
C MET A 416 1.85 20.78 -2.54
N CYS A 417 2.02 20.70 -3.86
CA CYS A 417 1.44 19.71 -4.76
C CYS A 417 2.52 18.91 -5.51
N GLY A 418 3.34 18.16 -4.76
CA GLY A 418 4.36 17.28 -5.33
C GLY A 418 5.68 17.99 -5.66
N GLY A 419 6.51 17.37 -6.49
CA GLY A 419 7.90 17.81 -6.73
C GLY A 419 8.52 17.24 -8.01
N ILE A 420 9.78 17.59 -8.29
CA ILE A 420 10.52 17.04 -9.43
C ILE A 420 10.79 15.56 -9.14
N ASN A 421 10.10 14.67 -9.87
CA ASN A 421 10.05 13.23 -9.57
C ASN A 421 9.60 12.93 -8.13
N ALA A 422 8.65 13.70 -7.60
CA ALA A 422 8.13 13.50 -6.27
C ALA A 422 6.62 13.76 -6.21
N MET A 423 5.92 13.09 -5.30
CA MET A 423 4.48 13.23 -5.08
C MET A 423 4.17 13.39 -3.59
N ASN A 424 3.24 14.28 -3.27
CA ASN A 424 2.78 14.51 -1.90
C ASN A 424 1.57 13.63 -1.63
N VAL A 425 1.63 12.70 -0.67
CA VAL A 425 0.60 11.68 -0.48
C VAL A 425 -0.16 11.92 0.81
N TYR A 426 -1.48 11.77 0.75
CA TYR A 426 -2.42 11.96 1.83
C TYR A 426 -3.32 10.74 1.96
N SER A 427 -3.65 10.40 3.20
CA SER A 427 -4.77 9.53 3.52
C SER A 427 -6.06 10.33 3.41
N THR A 428 -7.08 9.72 2.84
CA THR A 428 -8.42 10.30 2.78
C THR A 428 -9.23 10.08 4.05
N GLY A 429 -8.69 9.32 5.00
CA GLY A 429 -9.37 8.94 6.25
C GLY A 429 -10.26 7.70 6.12
N LEU A 430 -10.31 7.08 4.94
CA LEU A 430 -10.89 5.75 4.78
C LEU A 430 -9.93 4.71 5.37
N GLU A 431 -10.48 3.73 6.11
CA GLU A 431 -9.69 2.62 6.66
C GLU A 431 -8.88 1.92 5.57
N TRP A 432 -7.61 1.59 5.89
CA TRP A 432 -6.81 0.72 5.04
C TRP A 432 -7.47 -0.66 4.98
N ARG A 433 -7.51 -1.23 3.78
CA ARG A 433 -8.15 -2.52 3.55
C ARG A 433 -7.06 -3.52 3.18
N THR A 434 -6.98 -4.57 4.00
CA THR A 434 -6.03 -5.70 3.96
C THR A 434 -6.24 -6.63 2.76
N ASP A 435 -7.16 -6.31 1.85
CA ASP A 435 -7.56 -7.11 0.69
C ASP A 435 -6.86 -6.69 -0.62
N ILE A 436 -5.92 -5.74 -0.60
CA ILE A 436 -5.06 -5.49 -1.77
C ILE A 436 -3.90 -6.47 -1.77
N ILE A 437 -4.22 -7.65 -2.31
CA ILE A 437 -3.26 -8.59 -2.86
C ILE A 437 -2.24 -7.78 -3.68
N GLY A 438 -0.96 -7.92 -3.36
CA GLY A 438 0.10 -7.35 -4.18
C GLY A 438 -0.10 -7.78 -5.62
N ASN A 439 -0.04 -6.81 -6.53
CA ASN A 439 0.10 -7.08 -7.95
C ASN A 439 1.26 -6.22 -8.45
N GLN A 440 2.35 -6.26 -7.71
CA GLN A 440 3.51 -5.42 -7.96
C GLN A 440 4.32 -6.04 -9.08
N TYR A 441 4.36 -5.38 -10.23
CA TYR A 441 5.13 -5.84 -11.38
C TYR A 441 6.64 -5.84 -11.07
N LEU A 442 7.27 -7.00 -11.17
CA LEU A 442 8.70 -7.20 -10.93
C LEU A 442 9.51 -7.15 -12.24
N GLY A 443 8.85 -7.38 -13.38
CA GLY A 443 9.40 -7.18 -14.71
C GLY A 443 9.00 -8.25 -15.72
N CYS A 444 9.46 -8.07 -16.95
CA CYS A 444 9.36 -9.05 -18.01
C CYS A 444 10.58 -9.97 -17.99
N PHE A 445 10.37 -11.27 -18.04
CA PHE A 445 11.46 -12.25 -18.00
C PHE A 445 11.36 -13.24 -19.14
N GLU A 446 12.52 -13.64 -19.65
CA GLU A 446 12.62 -14.70 -20.63
C GLU A 446 12.53 -16.08 -19.96
N GLU A 447 11.67 -16.93 -20.51
CA GLU A 447 11.58 -18.36 -20.18
C GLU A 447 11.75 -19.20 -21.44
N ASN A 448 11.80 -20.52 -21.28
CA ASN A 448 11.76 -21.46 -22.40
C ASN A 448 11.21 -22.82 -21.97
N GLU A 449 11.02 -23.72 -22.93
CA GLU A 449 10.48 -25.08 -22.71
C GLU A 449 11.22 -25.88 -21.63
N LYS A 450 12.54 -25.66 -21.47
CA LYS A 450 13.37 -26.41 -20.51
C LYS A 450 13.45 -25.73 -19.14
N LYS A 451 13.06 -24.45 -19.03
CA LYS A 451 13.22 -23.62 -17.84
C LYS A 451 12.05 -22.65 -17.69
N ARG A 452 11.03 -23.06 -16.94
CA ARG A 452 9.93 -22.21 -16.47
C ARG A 452 10.34 -21.47 -15.21
N ILE A 453 9.96 -20.19 -15.10
CA ILE A 453 10.27 -19.35 -13.94
C ILE A 453 9.53 -19.83 -12.71
N PHE A 454 8.23 -20.09 -12.88
CA PHE A 454 7.36 -20.64 -11.86
C PHE A 454 6.79 -21.96 -12.35
N ASN A 455 6.89 -22.98 -11.52
CA ASN A 455 6.45 -24.34 -11.83
C ASN A 455 5.63 -24.96 -10.70
N SER A 456 5.28 -24.20 -9.67
CA SER A 456 4.60 -24.72 -8.49
C SER A 456 3.11 -24.96 -8.72
N TYR A 457 2.44 -23.99 -9.36
CA TYR A 457 1.07 -24.13 -9.86
C TYR A 457 0.91 -23.35 -11.17
N SER A 458 0.15 -23.88 -12.12
CA SER A 458 -0.16 -23.18 -13.36
C SER A 458 -1.48 -23.63 -13.96
N ASN A 459 -2.21 -22.70 -14.59
CA ASN A 459 -3.43 -23.01 -15.32
C ASN A 459 -3.72 -21.94 -16.39
N SER A 460 -4.61 -22.24 -17.34
CA SER A 460 -5.03 -21.33 -18.41
C SER A 460 -6.47 -20.88 -18.20
N PHE A 461 -6.71 -19.56 -18.30
CA PHE A 461 -8.01 -18.96 -18.02
C PHE A 461 -8.48 -18.09 -19.20
N SER A 462 -9.75 -18.24 -19.57
CA SER A 462 -10.39 -17.45 -20.62
C SER A 462 -10.46 -15.95 -20.29
N MET A 463 -10.39 -15.57 -19.01
CA MET A 463 -10.37 -14.18 -18.55
C MET A 463 -9.16 -13.87 -17.64
N ASN A 464 -7.95 -14.21 -18.08
CA ASN A 464 -6.73 -13.96 -17.31
C ASN A 464 -6.33 -12.47 -17.30
N THR A 465 -5.86 -11.97 -16.16
CA THR A 465 -5.21 -10.66 -16.00
C THR A 465 -4.11 -10.80 -14.94
N PRO A 466 -3.11 -9.90 -14.85
CA PRO A 466 -2.14 -9.92 -13.77
C PRO A 466 -2.79 -9.89 -12.39
N ALA A 467 -3.81 -9.05 -12.20
CA ALA A 467 -4.53 -8.96 -10.94
C ALA A 467 -5.28 -10.25 -10.59
N PHE A 468 -5.94 -10.86 -11.58
CA PHE A 468 -6.60 -12.16 -11.41
C PHE A 468 -5.59 -13.25 -11.04
N CYS A 469 -4.48 -13.34 -11.76
CA CYS A 469 -3.45 -14.33 -11.52
C CYS A 469 -2.78 -14.15 -10.15
N SER A 470 -2.44 -12.91 -9.78
CA SER A 470 -1.92 -12.57 -8.45
C SER A 470 -2.91 -12.93 -7.34
N SER A 471 -4.20 -12.70 -7.54
CA SER A 471 -5.25 -13.09 -6.59
C SER A 471 -5.37 -14.60 -6.43
N LEU A 472 -5.34 -15.34 -7.53
CA LEU A 472 -5.34 -16.80 -7.52
C LEU A 472 -4.12 -17.34 -6.77
N CYS A 473 -2.92 -16.86 -7.11
CA CYS A 473 -1.67 -17.29 -6.49
C CYS A 473 -1.64 -16.95 -5.00
N PHE A 474 -2.11 -15.75 -4.60
CA PHE A 474 -2.28 -15.37 -3.21
C PHE A 474 -3.21 -16.33 -2.45
N LYS A 475 -4.38 -16.66 -3.04
CA LYS A 475 -5.34 -17.59 -2.45
C LYS A 475 -4.75 -18.99 -2.24
N TYR A 476 -3.86 -19.41 -3.13
CA TYR A 476 -3.11 -20.66 -3.01
C TYR A 476 -1.80 -20.52 -2.22
N GLY A 477 -1.59 -19.42 -1.50
CA GLY A 477 -0.44 -19.27 -0.61
C GLY A 477 0.90 -19.02 -1.31
N TYR A 478 0.90 -18.58 -2.57
CA TYR A 478 2.11 -18.25 -3.33
C TYR A 478 2.44 -16.77 -3.23
N SER A 479 3.73 -16.46 -3.03
CA SER A 479 4.25 -15.08 -2.91
C SER A 479 4.46 -14.37 -4.25
N TYR A 480 4.44 -15.12 -5.36
CA TYR A 480 4.65 -14.60 -6.71
C TYR A 480 3.66 -15.21 -7.70
N SER A 481 3.33 -14.42 -8.71
CA SER A 481 2.48 -14.80 -9.83
C SER A 481 3.15 -14.40 -11.16
N GLY A 482 2.80 -15.10 -12.22
CA GLY A 482 3.35 -14.89 -13.55
C GLY A 482 2.28 -15.09 -14.61
N VAL A 483 2.22 -14.18 -15.58
CA VAL A 483 1.30 -14.27 -16.72
C VAL A 483 2.05 -14.40 -18.04
N THR A 484 1.59 -15.28 -18.92
CA THR A 484 2.19 -15.53 -20.24
C THR A 484 1.13 -15.90 -21.27
N TYR A 485 1.48 -15.75 -22.55
CA TYR A 485 0.69 -16.13 -23.72
C TYR A 485 -0.83 -15.83 -23.61
N LYS A 486 -1.21 -14.63 -23.16
CA LYS A 486 -2.60 -14.11 -23.02
C LYS A 486 -3.42 -14.70 -21.87
N SER A 487 -3.45 -16.01 -21.69
CA SER A 487 -4.40 -16.71 -20.81
C SER A 487 -3.75 -17.50 -19.68
N GLU A 488 -2.44 -17.70 -19.70
CA GLU A 488 -1.78 -18.58 -18.74
C GLU A 488 -1.36 -17.82 -17.48
N CYS A 489 -1.61 -18.44 -16.34
CA CYS A 489 -1.23 -17.97 -15.02
C CYS A 489 -0.35 -19.02 -14.34
N TYR A 490 0.74 -18.57 -13.73
CA TYR A 490 1.72 -19.38 -13.02
C TYR A 490 1.95 -18.80 -11.63
N CYS A 491 2.17 -19.65 -10.63
CA CYS A 491 2.42 -19.26 -9.24
C CYS A 491 3.73 -19.83 -8.73
N GLY A 492 4.44 -19.06 -7.91
CA GLY A 492 5.70 -19.45 -7.31
C GLY A 492 5.91 -18.86 -5.91
N ASN A 493 6.73 -19.53 -5.11
CA ASN A 493 7.10 -19.08 -3.76
C ASN A 493 8.43 -18.29 -3.74
N LEU A 494 9.23 -18.42 -4.79
CA LEU A 494 10.52 -17.74 -4.92
C LEU A 494 10.45 -16.72 -6.06
N PRO A 495 11.15 -15.58 -5.96
CA PRO A 495 11.26 -14.65 -7.07
C PRO A 495 12.07 -15.28 -8.22
N PRO A 496 12.00 -14.72 -9.44
CA PRO A 496 12.84 -15.17 -10.56
C PRO A 496 14.32 -15.17 -10.18
N SER A 497 14.98 -16.33 -10.30
CA SER A 497 16.41 -16.46 -10.01
C SER A 497 17.29 -15.84 -11.11
N LYS A 498 18.56 -15.56 -10.81
CA LYS A 498 19.50 -14.88 -11.72
C LYS A 498 19.71 -15.57 -13.09
N GLN A 499 19.29 -16.83 -13.24
CA GLN A 499 19.37 -17.56 -14.51
C GLN A 499 18.34 -17.11 -15.55
N PHE A 500 17.29 -16.40 -15.12
CA PHE A 500 16.26 -15.88 -16.01
C PHE A 500 16.61 -14.45 -16.40
N THR A 501 16.77 -14.21 -17.69
CA THR A 501 17.10 -12.88 -18.22
C THR A 501 15.91 -11.95 -18.03
N LYS A 502 16.12 -10.85 -17.30
CA LYS A 502 15.15 -9.75 -17.27
C LYS A 502 15.22 -9.00 -18.60
N LEU A 503 14.09 -8.92 -19.29
CA LEU A 503 13.94 -8.29 -20.59
C LEU A 503 13.41 -6.85 -20.45
N GLU A 504 13.42 -6.11 -21.55
CA GLU A 504 12.66 -4.86 -21.63
C GLU A 504 11.16 -5.16 -21.57
N ASP A 505 10.43 -4.40 -20.76
CA ASP A 505 8.99 -4.62 -20.51
C ASP A 505 8.14 -4.63 -21.80
N LYS A 506 8.57 -3.90 -22.84
CA LYS A 506 7.92 -3.88 -24.16
C LYS A 506 7.87 -5.24 -24.86
N GLN A 507 8.65 -6.22 -24.39
CA GLN A 507 8.65 -7.59 -24.92
C GLN A 507 7.55 -8.45 -24.29
N CYS A 508 7.01 -8.04 -23.13
CA CYS A 508 5.78 -8.59 -22.58
C CYS A 508 4.59 -7.82 -23.16
N ASN A 509 4.33 -8.02 -24.45
CA ASN A 509 3.37 -7.25 -25.25
C ASN A 509 2.10 -7.99 -25.66
N THR A 510 1.93 -9.25 -25.23
CA THR A 510 0.71 -10.01 -25.53
C THR A 510 -0.45 -9.47 -24.70
N LYS A 511 -1.57 -9.14 -25.35
CA LYS A 511 -2.78 -8.68 -24.65
C LYS A 511 -3.36 -9.78 -23.78
N CYS A 512 -3.87 -9.42 -22.61
CA CYS A 512 -4.50 -10.39 -21.70
C CYS A 512 -5.85 -10.86 -22.23
N SER A 513 -6.19 -12.14 -22.04
CA SER A 513 -7.51 -12.68 -22.41
C SER A 513 -8.64 -12.04 -21.61
N GLY A 514 -8.38 -11.70 -20.35
CA GLY A 514 -9.31 -11.02 -19.47
C GLY A 514 -9.33 -9.51 -19.61
N ASP A 515 -8.28 -8.86 -20.14
CA ASP A 515 -8.20 -7.41 -20.34
C ASP A 515 -7.32 -7.02 -21.52
N ALA A 516 -7.94 -6.61 -22.63
CA ALA A 516 -7.21 -6.21 -23.84
C ALA A 516 -6.39 -4.91 -23.65
N ASN A 517 -6.60 -4.15 -22.57
CA ASN A 517 -5.81 -2.97 -22.22
C ASN A 517 -4.54 -3.33 -21.44
N GLN A 518 -4.44 -4.55 -20.90
CA GLN A 518 -3.29 -5.03 -20.14
C GLN A 518 -2.44 -6.00 -20.96
N PHE A 519 -1.26 -6.31 -20.43
CA PHE A 519 -0.32 -7.20 -21.05
C PHE A 519 -0.05 -8.42 -20.16
N CYS A 520 -0.15 -9.61 -20.75
CA CYS A 520 0.02 -10.90 -20.12
C CYS A 520 1.17 -11.66 -20.78
N GLY A 521 2.39 -11.17 -20.53
CA GLY A 521 3.62 -11.74 -21.02
C GLY A 521 3.79 -11.59 -22.54
N GLY A 522 4.42 -12.60 -23.15
CA GLY A 522 4.80 -12.66 -24.56
C GLY A 522 5.11 -14.09 -24.98
N GLY A 523 5.51 -14.32 -26.24
CA GLY A 523 6.00 -15.64 -26.65
C GLY A 523 7.23 -16.05 -25.83
N TRP A 524 7.06 -17.03 -24.92
CA TRP A 524 8.07 -17.41 -23.91
C TRP A 524 8.52 -16.28 -23.00
N ARG A 525 7.70 -15.23 -22.82
CA ARG A 525 8.01 -14.10 -21.94
C ARG A 525 6.98 -14.08 -20.83
N MET A 526 7.42 -14.08 -19.59
CA MET A 526 6.54 -14.04 -18.43
C MET A 526 6.58 -12.65 -17.81
N GLY A 527 5.41 -12.04 -17.67
CA GLY A 527 5.25 -10.87 -16.81
C GLY A 527 5.11 -11.35 -15.37
N VAL A 528 6.07 -10.99 -14.51
CA VAL A 528 6.14 -11.48 -13.12
C VAL A 528 5.67 -10.41 -12.14
N PHE A 529 4.89 -10.83 -11.15
CA PHE A 529 4.32 -9.97 -10.12
C PHE A 529 4.52 -10.57 -8.72
N SER A 530 4.68 -9.73 -7.70
CA SER A 530 4.54 -10.15 -6.30
C SER A 530 3.07 -10.13 -5.91
N THR A 531 2.61 -11.17 -5.22
CA THR A 531 1.23 -11.30 -4.71
C THR A 531 1.01 -10.53 -3.41
N GLY A 532 2.06 -9.95 -2.82
CA GLY A 532 1.98 -9.28 -1.51
C GLY A 532 1.73 -10.21 -0.32
N LEU A 533 1.75 -11.53 -0.52
CA LEU A 533 1.69 -12.50 0.57
C LEU A 533 3.03 -12.55 1.32
N TYR A 534 2.96 -12.30 2.63
CA TYR A 534 4.04 -12.48 3.60
C TYR A 534 3.64 -13.54 4.62
N ASP A 535 4.58 -14.02 5.43
CA ASP A 535 4.31 -15.02 6.46
C ASP A 535 3.95 -14.32 7.79
N PHE A 536 2.84 -14.73 8.41
CA PHE A 536 2.36 -14.20 9.69
C PHE A 536 3.03 -14.96 10.83
N PRO A 537 3.60 -14.28 11.83
CA PRO A 537 4.31 -14.95 12.91
C PRO A 537 3.32 -15.75 13.76
N THR A 538 3.47 -17.08 13.79
CA THR A 538 2.61 -17.99 14.58
C THR A 538 3.24 -18.48 15.88
N GLU A 539 4.47 -18.07 16.16
CA GLU A 539 5.18 -18.36 17.42
C GLU A 539 4.35 -17.82 18.60
N ASP A 540 4.19 -18.64 19.65
CA ASP A 540 3.38 -18.39 20.86
C ASP A 540 1.89 -18.10 20.66
N ARG A 541 1.38 -18.30 19.44
CA ARG A 541 -0.05 -18.16 19.12
C ARG A 541 -0.79 -19.48 19.05
N LEU A 542 -0.08 -20.60 19.19
CA LEU A 542 -0.68 -21.92 19.23
C LEU A 542 -1.63 -22.02 20.43
N VAL A 543 -2.91 -22.21 20.15
CA VAL A 543 -3.96 -22.47 21.14
C VAL A 543 -3.91 -23.93 21.57
N GLY A 544 -3.68 -24.84 20.61
CA GLY A 544 -3.60 -26.26 20.89
C GLY A 544 -3.86 -27.14 19.67
N CYS A 545 -3.88 -28.44 19.92
CA CYS A 545 -4.23 -29.48 18.96
C CYS A 545 -5.62 -30.02 19.32
N PHE A 546 -6.54 -30.07 18.36
CA PHE A 546 -7.94 -30.41 18.62
C PHE A 546 -8.41 -31.56 17.74
N ILE A 547 -9.31 -32.40 18.25
CA ILE A 547 -9.98 -33.44 17.45
C ILE A 547 -10.88 -32.77 16.41
N GLN A 548 -10.57 -32.98 15.15
CA GLN A 548 -11.40 -32.48 14.06
C GLN A 548 -12.65 -33.36 13.92
N GLN A 549 -13.81 -32.78 14.21
CA GLN A 549 -15.16 -33.33 14.02
C GLN A 549 -15.96 -32.36 13.15
N GLU A 550 -17.19 -32.73 12.78
CA GLU A 550 -18.10 -31.77 12.16
C GLU A 550 -18.32 -30.57 13.11
N ASN A 551 -17.90 -29.38 12.67
CA ASN A 551 -18.02 -28.09 13.38
C ASN A 551 -16.98 -27.79 14.47
N THR A 552 -15.90 -28.58 14.59
CA THR A 552 -14.82 -28.27 15.57
C THR A 552 -14.26 -26.86 15.39
N PHE A 553 -14.03 -26.44 14.14
CA PHE A 553 -13.40 -25.16 13.85
C PHE A 553 -13.78 -24.64 12.46
N GLY A 554 -13.98 -23.33 12.35
CA GLY A 554 -14.00 -22.61 11.08
C GLY A 554 -15.36 -22.07 10.61
N ASN A 555 -15.34 -20.79 10.23
CA ASN A 555 -16.36 -20.11 9.43
C ASN A 555 -15.98 -20.07 7.95
N ILE A 556 -14.75 -20.43 7.55
CA ILE A 556 -14.25 -20.54 6.17
C ILE A 556 -13.20 -21.66 6.11
N GLN A 557 -13.19 -22.43 5.01
CA GLN A 557 -12.14 -23.42 4.71
C GLN A 557 -11.70 -23.31 3.24
N PHE A 558 -10.40 -23.22 3.00
CA PHE A 558 -9.80 -23.29 1.67
C PHE A 558 -8.51 -24.11 1.68
N GLU A 559 -8.07 -24.53 0.50
CA GLU A 559 -6.88 -25.36 0.32
C GLU A 559 -5.68 -24.51 -0.09
N LEU A 560 -4.58 -24.66 0.64
CA LEU A 560 -3.26 -24.10 0.33
C LEU A 560 -2.41 -25.16 -0.35
N ILE A 561 -2.64 -25.32 -1.66
CA ILE A 561 -2.05 -26.37 -2.49
C ILE A 561 -0.52 -26.20 -2.54
N ASN A 562 0.19 -27.13 -1.90
CA ASN A 562 1.67 -27.17 -1.78
C ASN A 562 2.30 -26.02 -1.00
N THR A 563 1.52 -25.25 -0.26
CA THR A 563 1.98 -24.05 0.44
C THR A 563 1.48 -23.95 1.88
N ASN A 564 0.60 -24.86 2.30
CA ASN A 564 0.03 -24.79 3.64
C ASN A 564 1.13 -24.88 4.70
N ILE A 565 1.24 -23.83 5.50
CA ILE A 565 2.01 -23.71 6.74
C ILE A 565 1.19 -22.82 7.69
N PRO A 566 1.38 -22.92 9.02
CA PRO A 566 0.70 -22.09 10.00
C PRO A 566 0.73 -20.60 9.66
N ASP A 567 1.87 -20.10 9.22
CA ASP A 567 2.14 -18.68 8.96
C ASP A 567 1.33 -18.15 7.79
N LYS A 568 1.26 -18.92 6.69
CA LYS A 568 0.51 -18.55 5.50
C LYS A 568 -0.98 -18.65 5.74
N CYS A 569 -1.43 -19.71 6.42
CA CYS A 569 -2.82 -19.84 6.82
C CYS A 569 -3.24 -18.68 7.73
N SER A 570 -2.41 -18.36 8.72
CA SER A 570 -2.62 -17.26 9.67
C SER A 570 -2.63 -15.90 8.98
N THR A 571 -1.75 -15.68 7.99
CA THR A 571 -1.76 -14.44 7.18
C THR A 571 -3.09 -14.26 6.47
N ILE A 572 -3.56 -15.31 5.79
CA ILE A 572 -4.79 -15.22 5.00
C ILE A 572 -5.99 -15.03 5.92
N CYS A 573 -6.06 -15.75 7.05
CA CYS A 573 -7.13 -15.60 8.03
C CYS A 573 -7.13 -14.23 8.72
N TYR A 574 -5.97 -13.74 9.14
CA TYR A 574 -5.80 -12.43 9.76
C TYR A 574 -6.19 -11.30 8.80
N ASN A 575 -5.67 -11.34 7.56
CA ASN A 575 -6.02 -10.36 6.54
C ASN A 575 -7.50 -10.42 6.13
N SER A 576 -8.15 -11.57 6.32
CA SER A 576 -9.59 -11.74 6.12
C SER A 576 -10.44 -11.30 7.32
N GLY A 577 -9.81 -10.87 8.42
CA GLY A 577 -10.46 -10.34 9.62
C GLY A 577 -11.03 -11.41 10.54
N TYR A 578 -10.44 -12.61 10.56
CA TYR A 578 -10.74 -13.67 11.50
C TYR A 578 -9.77 -13.64 12.68
N ASN A 579 -10.26 -14.10 13.82
CA ASN A 579 -9.53 -14.08 15.09
C ASN A 579 -8.68 -15.35 15.30
N PHE A 580 -9.00 -16.43 14.58
CA PHE A 580 -8.29 -17.70 14.69
C PHE A 580 -7.99 -18.29 13.31
N ALA A 581 -6.84 -18.95 13.20
CA ALA A 581 -6.47 -19.80 12.06
C ALA A 581 -6.33 -21.26 12.51
N GLY A 582 -6.57 -22.19 11.58
CA GLY A 582 -6.46 -23.61 11.83
C GLY A 582 -5.83 -24.32 10.65
N VAL A 583 -4.88 -25.22 10.88
CA VAL A 583 -4.20 -25.96 9.82
C VAL A 583 -4.37 -27.47 9.99
N MET A 584 -4.62 -28.16 8.88
CA MET A 584 -4.73 -29.61 8.80
C MET A 584 -4.35 -30.09 7.39
N GLY A 585 -3.18 -30.70 7.22
CA GLY A 585 -2.65 -31.13 5.93
C GLY A 585 -2.49 -29.97 4.94
N ILE A 586 -3.25 -29.97 3.85
CA ILE A 586 -3.32 -28.83 2.89
C ILE A 586 -4.43 -27.81 3.21
N ASN A 587 -5.28 -28.10 4.19
CA ASN A 587 -6.43 -27.28 4.51
C ASN A 587 -6.05 -26.18 5.49
N CYS A 588 -6.51 -24.96 5.17
CA CYS A 588 -6.50 -23.81 6.05
C CYS A 588 -7.94 -23.45 6.42
N PHE A 589 -8.15 -23.20 7.70
CA PHE A 589 -9.44 -22.87 8.31
C PHE A 589 -9.34 -21.52 9.00
N CYS A 590 -10.36 -20.67 8.87
CA CYS A 590 -10.44 -19.39 9.58
C CYS A 590 -11.71 -19.35 10.44
N GLY A 591 -11.59 -18.90 11.69
CA GLY A 591 -12.68 -18.87 12.66
C GLY A 591 -12.71 -17.61 13.50
N ASP A 592 -13.89 -17.25 13.99
CA ASP A 592 -14.05 -16.13 14.95
C ASP A 592 -13.97 -16.61 16.41
N ARG A 593 -13.91 -17.93 16.64
CA ARG A 593 -13.87 -18.57 17.96
C ARG A 593 -12.99 -19.82 17.92
N ALA A 594 -12.29 -20.09 19.02
CA ALA A 594 -11.57 -21.34 19.24
C ALA A 594 -12.55 -22.52 19.46
N PRO A 595 -12.11 -23.78 19.20
CA PRO A 595 -12.91 -24.98 19.52
C PRO A 595 -13.18 -25.15 21.01
N GLU A 596 -14.16 -25.99 21.35
CA GLU A 596 -14.43 -26.34 22.75
C GLU A 596 -13.25 -27.11 23.39
N ASN A 597 -12.95 -26.81 24.66
CA ASN A 597 -11.79 -27.38 25.37
C ASN A 597 -11.85 -28.90 25.55
N ASN A 598 -13.04 -29.51 25.53
CA ASN A 598 -13.23 -30.97 25.59
C ASN A 598 -12.69 -31.71 24.36
N LEU A 599 -12.46 -31.01 23.25
CA LEU A 599 -11.87 -31.54 22.02
C LEU A 599 -10.35 -31.38 21.97
N ASN A 600 -9.76 -30.67 22.95
CA ASN A 600 -8.32 -30.45 23.03
C ASN A 600 -7.60 -31.78 23.36
N VAL A 601 -6.52 -32.05 22.65
CA VAL A 601 -5.67 -33.22 22.85
C VAL A 601 -4.21 -32.79 22.99
N ASP A 602 -3.36 -33.73 23.39
CA ASP A 602 -1.92 -33.49 23.44
C ASP A 602 -1.40 -32.97 22.08
N VAL A 603 -0.59 -31.92 22.13
CA VAL A 603 -0.03 -31.24 20.96
C VAL A 603 0.79 -32.16 20.06
N ASN A 604 1.38 -33.21 20.64
CA ASN A 604 2.14 -34.21 19.90
C ASN A 604 1.27 -35.05 18.95
N ASN A 605 -0.07 -34.98 19.05
CA ASN A 605 -0.97 -35.59 18.07
C ASN A 605 -1.17 -34.72 16.82
N CYS A 606 -0.62 -33.50 16.79
CA CYS A 606 -0.54 -32.64 15.61
C CYS A 606 0.89 -32.70 15.05
N ASP A 607 1.30 -33.89 14.60
CA ASP A 607 2.65 -34.25 14.18
C ASP A 607 2.83 -34.33 12.65
N ILE A 608 1.77 -34.15 11.87
CA ILE A 608 1.86 -34.22 10.40
C ILE A 608 2.67 -33.01 9.89
N PRO A 609 3.78 -33.24 9.17
CA PRO A 609 4.56 -32.15 8.59
C PRO A 609 3.74 -31.36 7.57
N CYS A 610 3.94 -30.05 7.55
CA CYS A 610 3.32 -29.18 6.57
C CYS A 610 3.87 -29.42 5.16
N VAL A 611 3.00 -29.32 4.14
CA VAL A 611 3.41 -29.45 2.73
C VAL A 611 4.28 -28.28 2.27
N GLY A 612 4.06 -27.08 2.82
CA GLY A 612 4.86 -25.90 2.48
C GLY A 612 6.20 -25.77 3.22
N ASP A 613 6.37 -26.48 4.34
CA ASP A 613 7.61 -26.50 5.14
C ASP A 613 7.62 -27.73 6.05
N SER A 614 8.47 -28.72 5.77
CA SER A 614 8.56 -29.93 6.58
C SER A 614 9.09 -29.70 8.01
N GLY A 615 9.61 -28.51 8.31
CA GLY A 615 10.03 -28.11 9.66
C GLY A 615 8.88 -27.67 10.57
N LYS A 616 7.67 -27.52 10.04
CA LYS A 616 6.45 -27.16 10.79
C LYS A 616 5.43 -28.28 10.73
N THR A 617 4.53 -28.31 11.72
CA THR A 617 3.39 -29.25 11.73
C THR A 617 2.10 -28.56 11.29
N CYS A 618 1.24 -29.30 10.62
CA CYS A 618 -0.02 -28.87 10.05
C CYS A 618 -1.13 -29.84 10.48
N GLY A 619 -1.35 -29.95 11.79
CA GLY A 619 -2.35 -30.86 12.35
C GLY A 619 -1.87 -32.32 12.42
N GLY A 620 -2.83 -33.25 12.46
CA GLY A 620 -2.66 -34.69 12.56
C GLY A 620 -3.74 -35.43 11.75
N GLU A 621 -3.75 -36.77 11.76
CA GLU A 621 -4.61 -37.59 10.88
C GLU A 621 -6.09 -37.17 10.94
N ASP A 622 -6.60 -36.90 12.16
CA ASP A 622 -7.90 -36.27 12.43
C ASP A 622 -7.75 -35.13 13.45
N ARG A 623 -6.67 -34.35 13.34
CA ARG A 623 -6.37 -33.27 14.28
C ARG A 623 -6.13 -31.96 13.56
N ILE A 624 -6.70 -30.90 14.11
CA ILE A 624 -6.48 -29.53 13.64
C ILE A 624 -5.64 -28.77 14.65
N GLN A 625 -4.66 -28.03 14.16
CA GLN A 625 -3.81 -27.18 14.99
C GLN A 625 -4.33 -25.74 14.89
N ILE A 626 -4.70 -25.13 16.02
CA ILE A 626 -5.38 -23.83 16.08
C ILE A 626 -4.47 -22.74 16.60
N TYR A 627 -4.49 -21.60 15.94
CA TYR A 627 -3.71 -20.41 16.24
C TYR A 627 -4.62 -19.23 16.53
N ASP A 628 -4.31 -18.46 17.56
CA ASP A 628 -5.02 -17.25 17.93
C ASP A 628 -4.32 -16.01 17.34
N LEU A 629 -5.01 -15.40 16.39
CA LEU A 629 -4.57 -14.24 15.61
C LEU A 629 -4.85 -12.93 16.35
N ASP A 630 -5.89 -12.95 17.18
CA ASP A 630 -6.31 -11.85 18.06
C ASP A 630 -5.65 -11.92 19.43
N ARG A 631 -4.96 -13.04 19.74
CA ARG A 631 -3.96 -13.09 20.79
C ARG A 631 -3.04 -11.92 20.52
N VAL A 632 -3.31 -10.84 21.24
CA VAL A 632 -2.27 -9.93 21.66
C VAL A 632 -1.32 -10.91 22.32
N LEU A 633 -0.26 -11.28 21.60
CA LEU A 633 0.93 -11.77 22.26
C LEU A 633 1.06 -10.80 23.41
N ASP A 634 1.04 -11.29 24.63
CA ASP A 634 1.49 -10.48 25.73
C ASP A 634 2.89 -10.03 25.27
N ILE A 635 2.97 -8.83 24.67
CA ILE A 635 3.98 -7.87 25.05
C ILE A 635 3.80 -7.97 26.55
N PRO A 636 4.73 -8.61 27.27
CA PRO A 636 4.55 -8.85 28.68
C PRO A 636 4.01 -7.55 29.23
N GLU A 637 2.84 -7.58 29.90
CA GLU A 637 2.51 -6.48 30.80
C GLU A 637 3.81 -6.24 31.54
N LEU A 638 4.48 -5.13 31.21
CA LEU A 638 5.83 -4.88 31.67
C LEU A 638 5.69 -4.99 33.18
N PRO A 639 6.29 -6.01 33.82
CA PRO A 639 6.18 -6.14 35.25
C PRO A 639 6.58 -4.77 35.80
N ASN A 640 5.77 -4.25 36.72
CA ASN A 640 6.18 -3.13 37.55
C ASN A 640 7.66 -3.36 37.90
N SER A 641 8.54 -2.49 37.39
CA SER A 641 9.99 -2.71 37.24
C SER A 641 10.42 -4.03 36.56
N SER A 642 10.51 -4.07 35.23
CA SER A 642 11.15 -5.18 34.50
C SER A 642 12.66 -4.93 34.39
N GLU A 643 13.42 -5.70 35.14
CA GLU A 643 14.88 -5.80 35.05
C GLU A 643 15.23 -6.90 34.03
N VAL A 644 16.03 -6.56 33.01
CA VAL A 644 16.57 -7.51 32.02
C VAL A 644 18.06 -7.65 32.31
N ILE A 645 18.53 -8.87 32.57
CA ILE A 645 19.94 -9.18 32.84
C ILE A 645 20.40 -10.24 31.84
N GLU A 646 21.49 -9.96 31.14
CA GLU A 646 22.22 -10.89 30.30
C GLU A 646 23.65 -11.01 30.83
N GLU A 647 24.04 -12.20 31.26
CA GLU A 647 25.38 -12.52 31.79
C GLU A 647 26.22 -13.34 30.80
N PHE A 648 25.71 -13.56 29.57
CA PHE A 648 26.40 -14.23 28.47
C PHE A 648 26.97 -15.62 28.83
N ASP A 649 26.27 -16.40 29.65
CA ASP A 649 26.53 -17.85 29.80
C ASP A 649 26.37 -18.58 28.45
N THR A 650 25.38 -18.15 27.68
CA THR A 650 25.17 -18.50 26.27
C THR A 650 24.73 -17.24 25.51
N LEU A 651 24.91 -17.22 24.19
CA LEU A 651 24.41 -16.10 23.40
C LEU A 651 22.92 -16.31 23.10
N ASN A 652 22.05 -15.57 23.78
CA ASN A 652 20.61 -15.66 23.59
C ASN A 652 20.16 -15.04 22.25
N LEU A 653 20.28 -15.82 21.17
CA LEU A 653 19.84 -15.44 19.82
C LEU A 653 18.36 -15.72 19.55
N GLN A 654 17.68 -16.43 20.46
CA GLN A 654 16.28 -16.82 20.28
C GLN A 654 15.31 -15.74 20.74
N SER A 655 15.66 -15.01 21.82
CA SER A 655 14.72 -14.08 22.44
C SER A 655 15.30 -12.71 22.81
N LEU A 656 16.61 -12.48 22.68
CA LEU A 656 17.21 -11.18 23.04
C LEU A 656 18.04 -10.55 21.91
N TRP A 657 19.10 -11.21 21.47
CA TRP A 657 20.04 -10.66 20.51
C TRP A 657 19.77 -11.11 19.07
N SER A 658 20.06 -10.25 18.12
CA SER A 658 20.09 -10.55 16.69
C SER A 658 21.39 -10.02 16.07
N HIS A 659 21.91 -10.70 15.05
CA HIS A 659 23.06 -10.23 14.30
C HIS A 659 22.63 -9.28 13.18
N GLU A 660 23.34 -8.18 13.01
CA GLU A 660 23.26 -7.38 11.80
C GLU A 660 24.21 -7.96 10.74
N ILE A 661 23.72 -8.22 9.52
CA ILE A 661 24.47 -8.86 8.43
C ILE A 661 24.43 -7.95 7.20
N TYR A 662 25.51 -7.20 6.94
CA TYR A 662 25.61 -6.30 5.78
C TYR A 662 27.04 -5.83 5.51
N ILE A 663 27.27 -5.30 4.31
CA ILE A 663 28.50 -4.61 3.90
C ILE A 663 28.39 -3.14 4.34
N ALA A 664 29.29 -2.68 5.21
CA ALA A 664 29.22 -1.31 5.72
C ALA A 664 29.44 -0.27 4.61
N GLN A 665 28.50 0.67 4.47
CA GLN A 665 28.56 1.81 3.55
C GLN A 665 28.04 3.07 4.26
N GLU A 666 27.38 3.98 3.53
CA GLU A 666 26.75 5.17 4.11
C GLU A 666 25.80 4.76 5.26
N PRO A 667 25.82 5.46 6.40
CA PRO A 667 26.52 6.71 6.69
C PRO A 667 27.88 6.58 7.39
N GLY A 668 28.29 5.38 7.81
CA GLY A 668 29.54 5.15 8.56
C GLY A 668 30.78 4.93 7.69
N PHE A 669 30.60 4.38 6.49
CA PHE A 669 31.65 4.03 5.52
C PHE A 669 32.80 3.20 6.13
N GLU A 670 32.49 2.30 7.05
CA GLU A 670 33.46 1.44 7.74
C GLU A 670 34.03 0.37 6.79
N PHE A 671 35.25 -0.11 7.03
CA PHE A 671 35.90 -1.07 6.13
C PHE A 671 35.61 -2.53 6.52
N VAL A 672 34.38 -2.79 6.96
CA VAL A 672 33.96 -4.08 7.52
C VAL A 672 32.75 -4.67 6.80
N ILE A 673 32.68 -6.00 6.83
CA ILE A 673 31.45 -6.77 6.62
C ILE A 673 30.97 -7.19 8.00
N TYR A 674 29.75 -6.82 8.37
CA TYR A 674 29.08 -7.37 9.53
C TYR A 674 28.46 -8.71 9.16
N ASN A 675 28.74 -9.75 9.95
CA ASN A 675 28.26 -11.10 9.69
C ASN A 675 28.04 -11.86 11.02
N ASN A 676 27.37 -13.01 10.95
CA ASN A 676 27.03 -13.85 12.11
C ASN A 676 27.97 -15.05 12.29
N THR A 677 29.22 -14.96 11.84
CA THR A 677 30.13 -16.11 11.92
C THR A 677 30.64 -16.31 13.34
N GLU A 678 30.73 -17.58 13.76
CA GLU A 678 31.26 -17.97 15.08
C GLU A 678 32.73 -17.57 15.31
N ARG A 679 33.44 -17.13 14.27
CA ARG A 679 34.80 -16.58 14.39
C ARG A 679 34.81 -15.10 14.81
N ASN A 680 33.69 -14.42 14.62
CA ASN A 680 33.54 -12.99 14.84
C ASN A 680 32.67 -12.68 16.06
N THR A 681 31.70 -13.54 16.38
CA THR A 681 30.88 -13.43 17.58
C THR A 681 30.65 -14.79 18.20
N PHE A 682 31.03 -14.92 19.47
CA PHE A 682 30.87 -16.14 20.24
C PHE A 682 30.89 -15.81 21.73
N VAL A 683 30.43 -16.76 22.55
CA VAL A 683 30.58 -16.69 24.00
C VAL A 683 31.82 -17.49 24.41
N LYS A 684 32.66 -16.91 25.25
CA LYS A 684 33.83 -17.60 25.82
C LYS A 684 34.02 -17.19 27.27
N ASN A 685 33.99 -18.18 28.17
CA ASN A 685 34.13 -18.00 29.61
C ASN A 685 33.06 -17.08 30.24
N GLY A 686 31.79 -17.23 29.84
CA GLY A 686 30.68 -16.41 30.36
C GLY A 686 30.72 -14.96 29.89
N GLU A 687 31.26 -14.71 28.69
CA GLU A 687 31.37 -13.37 28.13
C GLU A 687 31.10 -13.41 26.64
N LEU A 688 30.38 -12.40 26.15
CA LEU A 688 30.28 -12.13 24.72
C LEU A 688 31.62 -11.60 24.22
N VAL A 689 32.16 -12.24 23.19
CA VAL A 689 33.38 -11.83 22.50
C VAL A 689 33.04 -11.44 21.07
N ILE A 690 33.32 -10.19 20.69
CA ILE A 690 33.28 -9.71 19.31
C ILE A 690 34.71 -9.49 18.82
N LYS A 691 35.08 -10.15 17.72
CA LYS A 691 36.45 -10.19 17.19
C LYS A 691 36.47 -9.83 15.69
N PRO A 692 37.42 -9.00 15.20
CA PRO A 692 37.56 -8.75 13.78
C PRO A 692 38.44 -9.82 13.16
N THR A 693 38.13 -10.24 11.94
CA THR A 693 38.91 -11.22 11.18
C THR A 693 39.32 -10.64 9.83
N ILE A 694 40.55 -10.90 9.43
CA ILE A 694 41.13 -10.39 8.19
C ILE A 694 40.88 -11.39 7.06
N GLN A 695 40.33 -10.92 5.94
CA GLN A 695 40.07 -11.75 4.77
C GLN A 695 41.34 -12.05 3.96
N SER A 696 41.27 -13.04 3.07
CA SER A 696 42.41 -13.41 2.22
C SER A 696 42.64 -12.38 1.10
N ASP A 697 43.91 -12.16 0.75
CA ASP A 697 44.34 -11.27 -0.33
C ASP A 697 43.62 -11.52 -1.67
N ASN A 698 43.42 -12.78 -2.03
CA ASN A 698 42.78 -13.15 -3.27
C ASN A 698 41.29 -12.76 -3.28
N PHE A 699 40.59 -13.03 -2.17
CA PHE A 699 39.18 -12.70 -2.05
C PHE A 699 38.94 -11.18 -2.01
N VAL A 700 39.77 -10.43 -1.29
CA VAL A 700 39.67 -8.97 -1.22
C VAL A 700 39.82 -8.31 -2.61
N LYS A 701 40.79 -8.78 -3.42
CA LYS A 701 41.15 -8.15 -4.70
C LYS A 701 40.32 -8.64 -5.89
N LYS A 702 39.79 -9.87 -5.85
CA LYS A 702 39.16 -10.53 -7.00
C LYS A 702 37.84 -11.25 -6.67
N GLY A 703 37.41 -11.21 -5.42
CA GLY A 703 36.25 -11.95 -4.93
C GLY A 703 34.91 -11.38 -5.38
N CYS A 704 33.91 -12.23 -5.29
CA CYS A 704 32.49 -11.91 -5.37
C CYS A 704 31.89 -12.30 -4.00
N LEU A 705 31.30 -11.33 -3.32
CA LEU A 705 30.68 -11.49 -2.01
C LEU A 705 29.16 -11.43 -2.17
N VAL A 706 28.46 -12.41 -1.60
CA VAL A 706 27.01 -12.39 -1.41
C VAL A 706 26.72 -12.87 0.01
N LEU A 707 26.08 -12.02 0.81
CA LEU A 707 25.78 -12.32 2.21
C LEU A 707 24.48 -13.13 2.33
N LYS A 708 24.55 -14.26 3.04
CA LYS A 708 23.37 -15.08 3.38
C LYS A 708 22.70 -14.48 4.62
N GLY A 709 21.38 -14.26 4.56
CA GLY A 709 20.64 -13.65 5.67
C GLY A 709 20.91 -12.15 5.86
N CYS A 710 21.23 -11.43 4.77
CA CYS A 710 21.48 -9.99 4.83
C CYS A 710 20.31 -9.24 5.48
N THR A 711 20.62 -8.35 6.42
CA THR A 711 19.61 -7.63 7.24
C THR A 711 19.26 -6.25 6.68
N LYS A 712 19.81 -5.86 5.52
CA LYS A 712 19.53 -4.58 4.84
C LYS A 712 18.76 -4.82 3.53
N PRO A 713 17.79 -3.96 3.18
CA PRO A 713 16.93 -4.17 2.01
C PRO A 713 17.62 -3.82 0.68
N GLU A 714 18.67 -2.98 0.69
CA GLU A 714 19.38 -2.63 -0.55
C GLU A 714 20.33 -3.73 -1.02
N SER A 715 20.18 -4.14 -2.28
CA SER A 715 21.04 -5.17 -2.89
C SER A 715 22.56 -4.84 -2.85
N ALA A 716 22.93 -3.56 -2.89
CA ALA A 716 24.32 -3.10 -2.85
C ALA A 716 25.00 -3.29 -1.48
N LEU A 717 24.23 -3.41 -0.39
CA LEU A 717 24.75 -3.70 0.95
C LEU A 717 24.86 -5.21 1.22
N CYS A 718 24.31 -6.04 0.33
CA CYS A 718 24.25 -7.49 0.51
C CYS A 718 25.11 -8.27 -0.48
N ALA A 719 25.57 -7.62 -1.56
CA ALA A 719 26.47 -8.23 -2.53
C ALA A 719 27.44 -7.21 -3.12
N MET A 720 28.68 -7.63 -3.35
CA MET A 720 29.73 -6.79 -3.93
C MET A 720 30.70 -7.64 -4.75
N ASN A 721 31.17 -7.11 -5.88
CA ASN A 721 32.25 -7.71 -6.66
C ASN A 721 33.47 -6.80 -6.61
N ALA A 722 34.65 -7.38 -6.39
CA ALA A 722 35.89 -6.65 -6.54
C ALA A 722 36.12 -6.27 -8.00
N SER A 723 36.50 -5.02 -8.25
CA SER A 723 36.85 -4.52 -9.58
C SER A 723 37.88 -3.40 -9.49
N SER A 724 39.06 -3.62 -10.07
CA SER A 724 40.16 -2.64 -10.07
C SER A 724 40.52 -2.15 -8.66
N TYR A 725 40.25 -0.88 -8.32
CA TYR A 725 40.51 -0.30 -7.00
C TYR A 725 39.31 -0.42 -6.02
N TYR A 726 38.15 -0.87 -6.48
CA TYR A 726 37.01 -1.22 -5.64
C TYR A 726 37.19 -2.65 -5.12
N ILE A 727 37.79 -2.80 -3.94
CA ILE A 727 38.02 -4.11 -3.29
C ILE A 727 36.83 -4.51 -2.40
N ILE A 728 36.68 -5.80 -2.12
CA ILE A 728 35.77 -6.27 -1.06
C ILE A 728 36.30 -5.76 0.29
N PRO A 729 35.44 -5.32 1.24
CA PRO A 729 35.93 -4.88 2.55
C PRO A 729 36.83 -5.92 3.19
N PRO A 730 38.05 -5.54 3.60
CA PRO A 730 39.06 -6.50 3.98
C PRO A 730 38.82 -7.19 5.33
N ILE A 731 37.90 -6.68 6.13
CA ILE A 731 37.65 -7.14 7.50
C ILE A 731 36.22 -7.69 7.60
N VAL A 732 36.05 -8.82 8.29
CA VAL A 732 34.74 -9.28 8.77
C VAL A 732 34.69 -9.03 10.27
N SER A 733 33.59 -8.48 10.76
CA SER A 733 33.32 -8.24 12.17
C SER A 733 31.87 -8.59 12.45
N ALA A 734 31.37 -8.26 13.64
CA ALA A 734 29.99 -8.50 14.00
C ALA A 734 29.41 -7.35 14.83
N LYS A 735 28.09 -7.27 14.79
CA LYS A 735 27.29 -6.28 15.48
C LYS A 735 26.00 -6.95 15.93
N LEU A 736 25.75 -6.92 17.22
CA LEU A 736 24.56 -7.44 17.85
C LEU A 736 23.59 -6.31 18.16
N THR A 737 22.31 -6.63 18.09
CA THR A 737 21.24 -5.69 18.39
C THR A 737 20.04 -6.38 19.03
N THR A 738 19.29 -5.65 19.85
CA THR A 738 18.00 -6.10 20.37
C THR A 738 16.81 -5.61 19.53
N LYS A 739 17.06 -4.98 18.37
CA LYS A 739 16.04 -4.33 17.51
C LYS A 739 14.83 -5.19 17.16
N HIS A 740 14.92 -6.52 17.17
CA HIS A 740 13.79 -7.39 16.83
C HIS A 740 13.04 -7.91 18.05
N ASN A 741 13.64 -7.81 19.24
CA ASN A 741 13.20 -8.55 20.42
C ASN A 741 12.89 -7.64 21.60
N LEU A 742 13.58 -6.49 21.71
CA LEU A 742 13.51 -5.66 22.91
C LEU A 742 13.76 -4.18 22.61
N PHE A 743 12.75 -3.38 22.97
CA PHE A 743 12.74 -1.93 22.89
C PHE A 743 12.37 -1.34 24.24
N PHE A 744 12.88 -0.15 24.52
CA PHE A 744 12.62 0.53 25.78
C PHE A 744 12.39 2.01 25.57
N LEU A 745 11.58 2.59 26.45
CA LEU A 745 11.33 4.01 26.52
C LEU A 745 11.65 4.47 27.94
N TYR A 746 12.82 5.07 28.12
CA TYR A 746 13.39 5.50 29.41
C TYR A 746 13.80 4.35 30.34
N GLY A 747 14.79 4.62 31.19
CA GLY A 747 15.32 3.63 32.12
C GLY A 747 16.81 3.80 32.37
N GLN A 748 17.41 2.74 32.88
CA GLN A 748 18.83 2.65 33.18
C GLN A 748 19.43 1.44 32.46
N LEU A 749 20.45 1.67 31.62
CA LEU A 749 21.25 0.63 30.98
C LEU A 749 22.64 0.58 31.62
N GLU A 750 23.01 -0.57 32.16
CA GLU A 750 24.33 -0.89 32.69
C GLU A 750 25.00 -1.93 31.80
N VAL A 751 26.24 -1.68 31.40
CA VAL A 751 27.06 -2.60 30.62
C VAL A 751 28.43 -2.73 31.25
N VAL A 752 28.85 -3.96 31.56
CA VAL A 752 30.20 -4.26 32.05
C VAL A 752 31.01 -4.83 30.89
N ALA A 753 31.99 -4.06 30.40
CA ALA A 753 32.74 -4.44 29.21
C ALA A 753 34.21 -4.02 29.30
N LYS A 754 35.04 -4.75 28.54
CA LYS A 754 36.45 -4.45 28.29
C LYS A 754 36.61 -4.12 26.80
N LEU A 755 37.12 -2.93 26.50
CA LEU A 755 37.20 -2.42 25.13
C LEU A 755 38.42 -2.99 24.38
N PRO A 756 38.40 -3.06 23.03
CA PRO A 756 39.48 -3.67 22.25
C PRO A 756 40.71 -2.77 22.12
N THR A 757 41.87 -3.40 21.89
CA THR A 757 43.12 -2.76 21.44
C THR A 757 43.48 -3.19 20.02
N GLY A 758 44.05 -2.30 19.23
CA GLY A 758 44.55 -2.56 17.90
C GLY A 758 44.33 -1.37 16.99
N ASP A 759 45.27 -1.14 16.08
CA ASP A 759 45.23 0.03 15.22
C ASP A 759 43.99 0.00 14.32
N TRP A 760 43.29 1.14 14.28
CA TRP A 760 42.11 1.37 13.44
C TRP A 760 40.85 0.61 13.87
N ILE A 761 40.85 -0.09 15.01
CA ILE A 761 39.66 -0.72 15.57
C ILE A 761 38.79 0.33 16.27
N VAL A 762 37.47 0.23 16.12
CA VAL A 762 36.49 1.08 16.79
C VAL A 762 35.42 0.20 17.43
N SER A 763 35.23 0.30 18.74
CA SER A 763 34.09 -0.33 19.43
C SER A 763 33.01 0.70 19.74
N GLU A 764 31.74 0.30 19.64
CA GLU A 764 30.59 1.13 20.01
C GLU A 764 29.57 0.30 20.80
N ILE A 765 29.19 0.79 21.97
CA ILE A 765 28.07 0.33 22.79
C ILE A 765 27.10 1.50 22.89
N ALA A 766 25.89 1.34 22.38
CA ALA A 766 24.92 2.43 22.28
C ALA A 766 23.47 1.94 22.38
N LEU A 767 22.60 2.85 22.78
CA LEU A 767 21.17 2.77 22.48
C LEU A 767 20.90 3.49 21.16
N VAL A 768 20.14 2.86 20.28
CA VAL A 768 19.80 3.37 18.95
C VAL A 768 18.31 3.61 18.88
N SER A 769 17.90 4.76 18.34
CA SER A 769 16.49 5.10 18.19
C SER A 769 15.83 4.22 17.12
N LYS A 770 14.64 3.69 17.43
CA LYS A 770 13.79 2.93 16.49
C LYS A 770 13.29 3.80 15.34
N SER A 771 13.07 5.10 15.59
CA SER A 771 12.53 6.03 14.59
C SER A 771 13.62 6.58 13.66
N ASN A 772 14.86 6.70 14.14
CA ASN A 772 16.02 7.12 13.36
C ASN A 772 17.31 6.50 13.88
N GLU A 773 17.88 5.54 13.15
CA GLU A 773 19.09 4.81 13.58
C GLU A 773 20.37 5.68 13.64
N GLN A 774 20.35 6.91 13.09
CA GLN A 774 21.44 7.88 13.24
C GLN A 774 21.44 8.56 14.61
N ASN A 775 20.29 8.60 15.29
CA ASN A 775 20.17 9.12 16.63
C ASN A 775 20.54 8.02 17.64
N LYS A 776 21.58 8.28 18.44
CA LYS A 776 22.13 7.31 19.39
C LYS A 776 22.51 7.95 20.73
N LEU A 777 22.23 7.25 21.82
CA LEU A 777 22.89 7.48 23.10
C LEU A 777 24.07 6.52 23.20
N VAL A 778 25.27 7.03 22.99
CA VAL A 778 26.52 6.27 22.99
C VAL A 778 27.02 6.15 24.43
N LEU A 779 27.02 4.94 24.99
CA LEU A 779 27.52 4.67 26.33
C LEU A 779 29.05 4.62 26.35
N ALA A 780 29.62 3.92 25.36
CA ALA A 780 31.04 3.75 25.24
C ALA A 780 31.45 3.61 23.77
N MET A 781 32.30 4.52 23.31
CA MET A 781 32.99 4.45 22.03
C MET A 781 34.47 4.72 22.26
N SER A 782 35.34 3.86 21.71
CA SER A 782 36.79 3.98 21.86
C SER A 782 37.51 3.55 20.58
N PHE A 783 38.68 4.13 20.35
CA PHE A 783 39.60 3.72 19.30
C PHE A 783 40.67 2.81 19.90
N GLY A 784 40.93 1.66 19.28
CA GLY A 784 41.83 0.64 19.82
C GLY A 784 43.32 1.00 19.75
N ASN A 785 43.69 2.07 19.05
CA ASN A 785 45.08 2.49 18.89
C ASN A 785 45.74 2.86 20.23
N ASN A 786 46.93 2.35 20.51
CA ASN A 786 47.64 2.60 21.78
C ASN A 786 48.20 4.02 21.94
N ASP A 787 48.60 4.67 20.84
CA ASP A 787 49.10 6.05 20.80
C ASP A 787 48.54 6.69 19.53
N LEU A 788 47.32 7.22 19.58
CA LEU A 788 46.68 7.88 18.45
C LEU A 788 46.58 9.37 18.71
N LYS A 789 47.13 10.17 17.80
CA LYS A 789 47.09 11.62 17.87
C LYS A 789 46.49 12.18 16.60
N CYS A 790 45.40 12.93 16.75
CA CYS A 790 44.72 13.61 15.66
C CYS A 790 44.82 15.12 15.88
N ASN A 791 45.47 15.84 14.96
CA ASN A 791 45.74 17.27 15.11
C ASN A 791 46.41 17.63 16.46
N GLY A 792 47.34 16.76 16.92
CA GLY A 792 48.04 16.92 18.20
C GLY A 792 47.22 16.55 19.45
N THR A 793 45.94 16.21 19.30
CA THR A 793 45.07 15.78 20.41
C THR A 793 45.14 14.27 20.57
N ASP A 794 45.26 13.77 21.80
CA ASP A 794 45.18 12.35 22.09
C ASP A 794 43.76 11.80 21.85
N GLU A 795 43.69 10.72 21.10
CA GLU A 795 42.47 9.97 20.73
C GLU A 795 42.70 8.45 20.90
N SER A 796 43.75 8.07 21.63
CA SER A 796 44.14 6.68 21.88
C SER A 796 43.09 5.89 22.67
N SER A 797 43.37 4.61 22.92
CA SER A 797 42.58 3.72 23.76
C SER A 797 42.45 4.16 25.22
N SER A 798 43.15 5.23 25.63
CA SER A 798 42.94 5.93 26.91
C SER A 798 41.82 6.98 26.89
N VAL A 799 41.22 7.25 25.72
CA VAL A 799 40.14 8.22 25.54
C VAL A 799 38.82 7.52 25.26
N LEU A 800 37.87 7.67 26.17
CA LEU A 800 36.50 7.19 26.02
C LEU A 800 35.60 8.31 25.50
N LYS A 801 34.76 8.01 24.50
CA LYS A 801 33.73 8.89 23.96
C LYS A 801 32.35 8.37 24.32
N TYR A 802 31.50 9.24 24.81
CA TYR A 802 30.12 8.91 25.20
C TYR A 802 29.24 10.15 25.06
N GLY A 803 27.92 9.99 25.04
CA GLY A 803 26.98 11.11 24.91
C GLY A 803 25.95 10.90 23.81
N LEU A 804 25.40 12.00 23.31
CA LEU A 804 24.29 12.00 22.36
C LEU A 804 24.78 12.30 20.94
N LYS A 805 24.60 11.33 20.05
CA LYS A 805 24.83 11.48 18.60
C LYS A 805 23.49 11.71 17.91
N ILE A 806 23.39 12.78 17.12
CA ILE A 806 22.17 13.20 16.42
C ILE A 806 22.46 13.26 14.93
N ASP A 807 21.47 12.84 14.13
CA ASP A 807 21.44 13.01 12.69
C ASP A 807 21.59 14.49 12.29
N GLU A 808 22.58 14.78 11.45
CA GLU A 808 22.93 16.13 11.00
C GLU A 808 21.76 16.82 10.26
N ASN A 809 20.79 16.04 9.75
CA ASN A 809 19.58 16.54 9.08
C ASN A 809 18.61 17.28 10.01
N TYR A 810 18.76 17.20 11.33
CA TYR A 810 17.90 17.89 12.31
C TYR A 810 18.35 19.33 12.60
N ASN A 811 19.42 19.84 11.99
CA ASN A 811 20.07 21.11 12.35
C ASN A 811 20.51 21.20 13.84
N LEU A 812 20.57 20.07 14.52
CA LEU A 812 21.04 19.93 15.89
C LEU A 812 22.44 19.33 15.89
N LYS A 813 23.29 19.77 16.82
CA LYS A 813 24.66 19.25 16.96
C LYS A 813 24.68 18.10 17.97
N SER A 814 25.35 17.01 17.58
CA SER A 814 25.71 15.93 18.51
C SER A 814 26.43 16.50 19.74
N LYS A 815 26.05 16.06 20.94
CA LYS A 815 26.71 16.39 22.22
C LYS A 815 27.49 15.17 22.72
N MET A 816 28.69 15.01 22.19
CA MET A 816 29.63 13.97 22.61
C MET A 816 30.63 14.51 23.63
N MET A 817 30.85 13.77 24.70
CA MET A 817 31.81 14.03 25.76
C MET A 817 33.04 13.11 25.64
N LYS A 818 34.13 13.50 26.28
CA LYS A 818 35.38 12.72 26.32
C LYS A 818 35.83 12.54 27.77
N LEU A 819 36.27 11.32 28.10
CA LEU A 819 36.90 11.00 29.38
C LEU A 819 38.29 10.40 29.10
N ILE A 820 39.32 11.02 29.66
CA ILE A 820 40.71 10.59 29.54
C ILE A 820 41.10 9.85 30.82
N SER A 821 41.65 8.64 30.68
CA SER A 821 42.16 7.83 31.79
C SER A 821 43.69 7.75 31.76
N ASN A 822 44.31 7.55 32.93
CA ASN A 822 45.75 7.30 33.06
C ASN A 822 46.11 5.86 32.65
N SER A 823 45.14 4.95 32.63
CA SER A 823 45.22 3.60 32.07
C SER A 823 44.38 3.52 30.78
N ARG A 824 44.49 2.44 30.01
CA ARG A 824 43.67 2.27 28.81
C ARG A 824 42.32 1.65 29.19
N TRP A 825 41.26 2.03 28.47
CA TRP A 825 39.94 1.42 28.60
C TRP A 825 39.89 -0.05 28.14
N SER A 826 40.99 -0.52 27.57
CA SER A 826 41.23 -1.90 27.15
C SER A 826 42.03 -2.71 28.17
N ASP A 827 42.56 -2.11 29.23
CA ASP A 827 43.40 -2.81 30.21
C ASP A 827 42.55 -3.66 31.17
N ASP A 828 41.37 -3.18 31.56
CA ASP A 828 40.46 -3.83 32.52
C ASP A 828 38.97 -3.74 32.10
N TYR A 829 38.09 -4.38 32.88
CA TYR A 829 36.64 -4.21 32.72
C TYR A 829 36.18 -2.92 33.37
N HIS A 830 35.29 -2.23 32.68
CA HIS A 830 34.70 -0.97 33.11
C HIS A 830 33.17 -1.09 33.13
N THR A 831 32.55 -0.35 34.03
CA THR A 831 31.09 -0.30 34.18
C THR A 831 30.56 0.99 33.57
N PHE A 832 29.75 0.85 32.53
CA PHE A 832 29.09 1.97 31.82
C PHE A 832 27.60 1.96 32.15
N ILE A 833 27.14 2.98 32.86
CA ILE A 833 25.73 3.16 33.23
C ILE A 833 25.19 4.39 32.51
N LEU A 834 24.04 4.26 31.87
CA LEU A 834 23.26 5.34 31.29
C LEU A 834 21.87 5.35 31.92
N SER A 835 21.52 6.45 32.57
CA SER A 835 20.16 6.71 33.05
C SER A 835 19.55 7.80 32.18
N TRP A 836 18.39 7.54 31.57
CA TRP A 836 17.71 8.53 30.74
C TRP A 836 16.21 8.59 31.04
N THR A 837 15.73 9.82 31.16
CA THR A 837 14.32 10.19 31.36
C THR A 837 13.94 11.24 30.30
N PRO A 838 12.66 11.67 30.20
CA PRO A 838 12.30 12.74 29.28
C PRO A 838 12.99 14.07 29.59
N GLN A 839 13.49 14.26 30.82
CA GLN A 839 14.07 15.54 31.27
C GLN A 839 15.58 15.50 31.45
N ASN A 840 16.18 14.33 31.73
CA ASN A 840 17.59 14.23 32.06
C ASN A 840 18.27 13.02 31.44
N ILE A 841 19.57 13.16 31.13
CA ILE A 841 20.44 12.08 30.67
C ILE A 841 21.72 12.12 31.51
N GLU A 842 21.96 11.05 32.25
CA GLU A 842 23.13 10.88 33.12
C GLU A 842 23.95 9.68 32.68
N PHE A 843 25.26 9.87 32.52
CA PHE A 843 26.22 8.80 32.29
C PHE A 843 27.08 8.60 33.54
N LYS A 844 27.20 7.37 34.01
CA LYS A 844 28.05 6.99 35.13
C LYS A 844 29.07 5.95 34.68
N ILE A 845 30.34 6.33 34.71
CA ILE A 845 31.46 5.49 34.26
C ILE A 845 32.33 5.18 35.48
N ASP A 846 32.48 3.90 35.81
CA ASP A 846 33.20 3.42 37.01
C ASP A 846 32.83 4.18 38.29
N GLY A 847 31.53 4.42 38.48
CA GLY A 847 30.99 5.11 39.64
C GLY A 847 30.93 6.64 39.54
N LYS A 848 31.58 7.26 38.54
CA LYS A 848 31.61 8.72 38.38
C LYS A 848 30.49 9.22 37.47
N SER A 849 29.56 9.98 38.04
CA SER A 849 28.43 10.59 37.33
C SER A 849 28.84 11.81 36.50
N ASN A 850 28.29 11.89 35.29
CA ASN A 850 28.43 12.99 34.34
C ASN A 850 27.07 13.26 33.71
N ASN A 851 26.43 14.37 34.06
CA ASN A 851 25.18 14.79 33.45
C ASN A 851 25.44 15.43 32.09
N LEU A 852 24.63 15.07 31.09
CA LEU A 852 24.66 15.74 29.80
C LEU A 852 23.84 17.04 29.91
N ASP A 853 24.43 18.17 29.55
CA ASP A 853 23.66 19.41 29.43
C ASP A 853 22.64 19.29 28.29
N THR A 854 21.35 19.31 28.59
CA THR A 854 20.25 19.19 27.63
C THR A 854 19.44 20.48 27.46
N SER A 855 19.87 21.59 28.08
CA SER A 855 19.13 22.87 28.14
C SER A 855 18.74 23.47 26.77
N ASN A 856 19.53 23.19 25.72
CA ASN A 856 19.31 23.66 24.35
C ASN A 856 18.78 22.56 23.40
N LEU A 857 18.30 21.44 23.94
CA LEU A 857 17.79 20.30 23.17
C LEU A 857 16.34 20.03 23.57
N SER A 858 15.44 19.97 22.59
CA SER A 858 14.07 19.48 22.82
C SER A 858 14.14 17.96 22.97
N LEU A 859 14.30 17.48 24.21
CA LEU A 859 14.43 16.05 24.50
C LEU A 859 13.16 15.27 24.12
N GLU A 860 11.97 15.87 24.19
CA GLU A 860 10.72 15.24 23.76
C GLU A 860 10.72 14.90 22.26
N ASP A 861 11.31 15.74 21.41
CA ASP A 861 11.36 15.50 19.96
C ASP A 861 12.38 14.41 19.57
N ILE A 862 13.39 14.16 20.41
CA ILE A 862 14.48 13.20 20.14
C ILE A 862 14.24 11.85 20.85
N PHE A 863 13.57 11.86 22.01
CA PHE A 863 13.38 10.70 22.89
C PHE A 863 11.93 10.24 23.05
N SER A 864 10.99 10.79 22.29
CA SER A 864 9.59 10.30 22.25
C SER A 864 9.43 8.92 21.61
N SER A 865 10.47 8.39 20.96
CA SER A 865 10.46 7.05 20.37
C SER A 865 11.27 6.05 21.19
N GLU A 866 10.92 4.77 21.07
CA GLU A 866 11.62 3.67 21.72
C GLU A 866 13.07 3.51 21.21
N TYR A 867 13.94 2.97 22.06
CA TYR A 867 15.35 2.68 21.80
C TYR A 867 15.63 1.18 21.95
N TYR A 868 16.64 0.69 21.25
CA TYR A 868 17.15 -0.68 21.36
C TYR A 868 18.67 -0.68 21.56
N ILE A 869 19.22 -1.76 22.11
CA ILE A 869 20.66 -1.87 22.39
C ILE A 869 21.39 -2.29 21.11
N SER A 870 22.55 -1.69 20.86
CA SER A 870 23.49 -2.11 19.83
C SER A 870 24.91 -2.18 20.38
N ILE A 871 25.55 -3.34 20.17
CA ILE A 871 26.93 -3.61 20.58
C ILE A 871 27.67 -4.11 19.35
N GLY A 872 28.75 -3.45 18.97
CA GLY A 872 29.51 -3.88 17.80
C GLY A 872 30.89 -3.27 17.71
N MET A 873 31.65 -3.76 16.73
CA MET A 873 33.00 -3.31 16.47
C MET A 873 33.21 -3.11 14.97
N SER A 874 33.63 -1.92 14.57
CA SER A 874 34.05 -1.59 13.21
C SER A 874 35.56 -1.41 13.11
N VAL A 875 36.04 -1.25 11.87
CA VAL A 875 37.45 -1.00 11.57
C VAL A 875 37.55 0.07 10.50
N GLY A 876 38.47 1.02 10.72
CA GLY A 876 38.76 2.11 9.82
C GLY A 876 37.54 2.98 9.54
N GLY A 877 37.38 3.31 8.27
CA GLY A 877 36.24 4.07 7.75
C GLY A 877 36.52 5.53 7.45
N MET A 878 35.57 6.18 6.78
CA MET A 878 35.74 7.54 6.25
C MET A 878 35.31 8.65 7.21
N LYS A 879 34.67 8.31 8.34
CA LYS A 879 34.21 9.29 9.34
C LYS A 879 34.81 9.12 10.74
N ASN A 880 35.36 7.96 11.07
CA ASN A 880 35.88 7.68 12.41
C ASN A 880 37.21 8.41 12.69
N PHE A 881 38.15 8.35 11.75
CA PHE A 881 39.50 8.90 11.92
C PHE A 881 39.66 10.15 11.05
N GLN A 882 40.03 11.28 11.64
CA GLN A 882 40.31 12.50 10.88
C GLN A 882 41.53 12.32 9.97
N ASP A 883 41.61 13.10 8.89
CA ASP A 883 42.81 13.09 8.05
C ASP A 883 43.97 13.74 8.82
N GLY A 884 45.17 13.18 8.69
CA GLY A 884 46.35 13.65 9.42
C GLY A 884 46.58 12.99 10.79
N CYS A 885 45.72 12.06 11.24
CA CYS A 885 45.98 11.29 12.45
C CYS A 885 47.25 10.43 12.34
N LEU A 886 48.02 10.36 13.43
CA LEU A 886 49.24 9.58 13.56
C LEU A 886 49.01 8.51 14.63
N THR A 887 49.43 7.28 14.35
CA THR A 887 49.49 6.22 15.36
C THR A 887 50.90 5.67 15.48
N ASN A 888 51.50 5.72 16.67
CA ASN A 888 52.91 5.37 16.88
C ASN A 888 53.87 6.07 15.89
N GLY A 889 53.57 7.32 15.52
CA GLY A 889 54.31 8.09 14.51
C GLY A 889 54.03 7.72 13.05
N HIS A 890 53.24 6.67 12.78
CA HIS A 890 52.79 6.28 11.45
C HIS A 890 51.53 7.02 11.04
N LEU A 891 51.52 7.62 9.85
CA LEU A 891 50.38 8.40 9.37
C LEU A 891 49.23 7.48 8.95
N LYS A 892 47.99 7.89 9.24
CA LYS A 892 46.78 7.24 8.73
C LYS A 892 46.91 6.96 7.22
N PRO A 893 46.79 5.69 6.78
CA PRO A 893 47.15 5.30 5.42
C PRO A 893 46.10 5.65 4.35
N TRP A 894 44.93 6.15 4.73
CA TRP A 894 43.89 6.60 3.80
C TRP A 894 43.43 8.02 4.10
N LYS A 895 42.92 8.69 3.07
CA LYS A 895 42.22 9.97 3.22
C LYS A 895 40.71 9.75 3.19
N ASN A 896 39.96 10.51 3.98
CA ASN A 896 38.50 10.42 4.04
C ASN A 896 37.89 10.78 2.68
N PHE A 897 36.88 9.99 2.27
CA PHE A 897 36.14 10.14 1.01
C PHE A 897 36.96 10.03 -0.27
N GLU A 898 38.23 9.59 -0.20
CA GLU A 898 38.98 9.23 -1.41
C GLU A 898 38.53 7.88 -1.97
N ILE A 899 38.44 7.80 -3.30
CA ILE A 899 38.02 6.60 -4.03
C ILE A 899 38.87 5.37 -3.69
N LYS A 900 40.16 5.56 -3.36
CA LYS A 900 41.11 4.49 -3.04
C LYS A 900 41.27 4.26 -1.52
N ALA A 901 40.45 4.87 -0.67
CA ALA A 901 40.65 4.85 0.78
C ALA A 901 40.75 3.43 1.36
N MET A 902 39.76 2.58 1.08
CA MET A 902 39.75 1.18 1.56
C MET A 902 40.93 0.37 0.99
N LEU A 903 41.31 0.60 -0.26
CA LEU A 903 42.47 -0.04 -0.88
C LEU A 903 43.78 0.40 -0.22
N ASN A 904 43.92 1.67 0.14
CA ASN A 904 45.12 2.18 0.80
C ASN A 904 45.22 1.67 2.24
N PHE A 905 44.10 1.60 2.97
CA PHE A 905 44.01 0.89 4.25
C PHE A 905 44.48 -0.56 4.12
N TRP A 906 44.02 -1.27 3.08
CA TRP A 906 44.41 -2.65 2.83
C TRP A 906 45.89 -2.81 2.47
N LYS A 907 46.45 -1.91 1.66
CA LYS A 907 47.87 -1.93 1.29
C LYS A 907 48.80 -1.73 2.48
N ASP A 908 48.34 -1.00 3.49
CA ASP A 908 49.11 -0.72 4.71
C ASP A 908 49.01 -1.82 5.78
N LYS A 909 48.40 -2.97 5.45
CA LYS A 909 48.18 -4.09 6.37
C LYS A 909 49.39 -4.52 7.18
N ALA A 910 50.59 -4.46 6.62
CA ALA A 910 51.81 -4.85 7.32
C ALA A 910 52.08 -4.01 8.59
N HIS A 911 51.63 -2.75 8.64
CA HIS A 911 51.83 -1.88 9.80
C HIS A 911 50.78 -2.11 10.89
N TRP A 912 49.50 -2.21 10.52
CA TRP A 912 48.43 -2.29 11.52
C TRP A 912 48.11 -3.73 11.97
N SER A 913 48.24 -4.74 11.11
CA SER A 913 47.80 -6.11 11.48
C SER A 913 48.65 -6.75 12.56
N SER A 914 49.91 -6.36 12.72
CA SER A 914 50.77 -6.81 13.83
C SER A 914 50.37 -6.24 15.19
N THR A 915 49.59 -5.16 15.21
CA THR A 915 49.03 -4.61 16.44
C THR A 915 47.78 -5.35 16.91
N TRP A 916 47.22 -6.21 16.05
CA TRP A 916 46.04 -6.99 16.38
C TRP A 916 46.44 -8.35 16.95
N ASN A 917 45.79 -8.76 18.03
CA ASN A 917 46.00 -10.07 18.62
C ASN A 917 44.68 -10.76 19.00
N GLU A 918 44.76 -12.08 19.14
CA GLU A 918 43.60 -12.96 19.35
C GLU A 918 42.79 -12.65 20.61
N GLU A 919 43.41 -12.01 21.61
CA GLU A 919 42.80 -11.79 22.92
C GLU A 919 42.40 -10.32 23.15
N GLN A 920 43.33 -9.39 22.98
CA GLN A 920 43.14 -7.97 23.27
C GLN A 920 42.44 -7.21 22.15
N SER A 921 42.46 -7.69 20.90
CA SER A 921 41.72 -7.07 19.79
C SER A 921 40.26 -7.52 19.74
N THR A 922 39.67 -7.76 20.90
CA THR A 922 38.30 -8.21 21.03
C THR A 922 37.53 -7.27 21.97
N LEU A 923 36.27 -6.99 21.61
CA LEU A 923 35.34 -6.36 22.54
C LEU A 923 34.73 -7.48 23.39
N ARG A 924 34.92 -7.40 24.71
CA ARG A 924 34.44 -8.42 25.65
C ARG A 924 33.38 -7.81 26.57
N VAL A 925 32.19 -8.38 26.57
CA VAL A 925 31.06 -7.91 27.40
C VAL A 925 30.71 -9.01 28.39
N LYS A 926 30.82 -8.69 29.69
CA LYS A 926 30.48 -9.59 30.79
C LYS A 926 29.00 -9.61 31.07
N SER A 927 28.39 -8.42 31.09
CA SER A 927 26.97 -8.33 31.35
C SER A 927 26.34 -7.09 30.73
N VAL A 928 25.05 -7.23 30.43
CA VAL A 928 24.16 -6.15 30.04
C VAL A 928 22.95 -6.22 30.96
N LYS A 929 22.70 -5.15 31.71
CA LYS A 929 21.59 -5.04 32.65
C LYS A 929 20.77 -3.81 32.31
N PHE A 930 19.49 -3.98 32.08
CA PHE A 930 18.56 -2.88 31.81
C PHE A 930 17.43 -2.86 32.83
N ILE A 931 17.12 -1.67 33.35
CA ILE A 931 16.01 -1.44 34.29
C ILE A 931 15.09 -0.39 33.67
N ALA A 932 13.86 -0.76 33.35
CA ALA A 932 12.87 0.18 32.82
C ALA A 932 12.46 1.22 33.88
N ALA A 933 12.23 2.48 33.45
CA ALA A 933 11.66 3.48 34.33
C ALA A 933 10.15 3.22 34.56
N ASN A 934 9.68 3.30 35.80
CA ASN A 934 8.25 3.19 36.11
C ASN A 934 7.48 4.34 35.45
N ARG A 935 6.43 4.00 34.68
CA ARG A 935 5.51 4.97 34.07
C ARG A 935 4.55 5.52 35.14
N ASN A 936 5.04 6.41 36.00
CA ASN A 936 4.18 7.25 36.86
C ASN A 936 4.16 8.69 36.34
#